data_AF-A0A922WSV1-F1
#
_entry.id   AF-A0A922WSV1-F1
#
_cell.length_a   1.000
_cell.length_b   1.000
_cell.length_c   1.000
_cell.angle_alpha   90.00
_cell.angle_beta   90.00
_cell.angle_gamma   90.00
#
_symmetry.space_group_name_H-M   'P 1'
#
loop_
_entity.id
_entity.type
_entity.pdbx_description
1 polymer ?
#
loop_
_entity_poly.entity_id
_entity_poly.type
_entity_poly.pdbx_seq_one_letter_code
_entity_poly.pdbx_strand_id
1 'polypeptide(L)'
;MVRLAIGHAARKYRPQSLGAAGPGQYRLATISPSGLWSGAAGSGFLNEPLDPVRTTAKPTCRLITVPGQRFTEGHIVGVMAFASDASTLVGGIDRVRFHFEGETRDVVEMSPRSFMRQDGSVYTCWAYWISLRKPAGKTGAAHLYVEAIPADATMQRRVLGPFAYGLENTLHDHQIEVAATPEEIPGLRYRTLEAAINHLKGVNAQNPLVTVTENGTYLPAESGPAYVFPNWLTITAAAGVTCTLARDSFIGDNASRFSFASDNICFRGVTFDMRHVSAVQNSNNSPFWIDRCIVTNSDPEGSFAKWRGQQRPVGYLFAGDCFLTDCHISHLPNALGAGTALARGNLVIDGALDVAGDVMCMTGNIVRNWDSSAWLIGRDAFTVSYTGTEATARLSAPIAQDNTRVLTATWGSNTATLTIGRTDADFNGTTGNAYWPRDVVAWINSLGAGWSATLLDDTLCAFFVNVERTDPEFSGGANGNASAMDVNVKDVIRTIKCNFDIHADGYQQRFGGVNQNVIICGEDWQIAGQLLFLSATEQDFDYTVVNNVFRFLPTAAEYIQPSSNLGRNPKNHVTIAHNTWVNQQLRIRYDSGVTLDQYCLIANNVIEGLVELGTSTTQPGVILNNHLYAGATVPAGAAGTTVGGDAASLFVNAAAGDVTPAGLLLVNGRPPALAQDRTPRLRKAIDAVGALGTGSISVTAFVVPPPKTQWDFSDFTAQVSGTGMARIESSTLARANRINSTNAGVLALQLAAGTYRVRCALAEWTGNGAVQMRLRRGTLAAPTSITTTTGAATYFATGTVDATFTLAAPDTLLLGPSTDARSCQLTVGTAPLVEKIG
;
A
#
# COMPACT_ATOMS: atom_id res chain seq x y z
N MET A 1 -58.27 -17.58 -10.85
CA MET A 1 -57.27 -18.36 -11.61
C MET A 1 -56.83 -17.55 -12.82
N VAL A 2 -55.71 -16.84 -12.71
CA VAL A 2 -55.08 -16.14 -13.85
C VAL A 2 -53.60 -16.48 -13.78
N ARG A 3 -53.11 -17.18 -14.80
CA ARG A 3 -51.70 -17.58 -14.97
C ARG A 3 -50.90 -16.34 -15.38
N LEU A 4 -49.95 -15.92 -14.55
CA LEU A 4 -48.86 -15.04 -14.94
C LEU A 4 -47.66 -15.91 -15.34
N ALA A 5 -47.40 -15.96 -16.64
CA ALA A 5 -46.26 -16.65 -17.23
C ALA A 5 -44.98 -15.85 -16.94
N ILE A 6 -44.18 -16.31 -15.98
CA ILE A 6 -42.78 -15.88 -15.83
C ILE A 6 -41.98 -16.66 -16.86
N GLY A 7 -41.87 -16.10 -18.06
CA GLY A 7 -40.90 -16.54 -19.05
C GLY A 7 -39.50 -16.09 -18.60
N HIS A 8 -38.86 -16.85 -17.71
CA HIS A 8 -37.40 -16.88 -17.64
C HIS A 8 -36.91 -17.44 -18.98
N ALA A 9 -36.77 -16.58 -19.99
CA ALA A 9 -35.95 -16.89 -21.14
C ALA A 9 -34.54 -17.08 -20.60
N ALA A 10 -34.18 -18.34 -20.35
CA ALA A 10 -32.81 -18.76 -20.17
C ALA A 10 -32.05 -18.28 -21.41
N ARG A 11 -31.44 -17.09 -21.32
CA ARG A 11 -30.38 -16.68 -22.25
C ARG A 11 -29.38 -17.81 -22.17
N LYS A 12 -29.31 -18.59 -23.26
CA LYS A 12 -28.40 -19.71 -23.40
C LYS A 12 -27.04 -19.24 -22.92
N TYR A 13 -26.62 -19.76 -21.77
CA TYR A 13 -25.24 -19.81 -21.34
C TYR A 13 -24.46 -20.23 -22.58
N ARG A 14 -23.70 -19.32 -23.21
CA ARG A 14 -22.77 -19.74 -24.26
C ARG A 14 -21.80 -20.64 -23.50
N PRO A 15 -21.75 -21.97 -23.76
CA PRO A 15 -20.81 -22.81 -23.09
C PRO A 15 -19.43 -22.27 -23.44
N GLN A 16 -18.72 -21.77 -22.43
CA GLN A 16 -17.31 -21.45 -22.52
C GLN A 16 -16.60 -22.75 -22.89
N SER A 17 -16.40 -22.97 -24.19
CA SER A 17 -15.35 -23.85 -24.67
C SER A 17 -14.07 -23.04 -24.68
N LEU A 18 -13.55 -22.76 -23.48
CA LEU A 18 -12.12 -22.62 -23.30
C LEU A 18 -11.54 -24.01 -23.55
N GLY A 19 -11.39 -24.36 -24.83
CA GLY A 19 -10.56 -25.48 -25.23
C GLY A 19 -9.22 -25.30 -24.53
N ALA A 20 -8.73 -26.37 -23.92
CA ALA A 20 -7.47 -26.44 -23.21
C ALA A 20 -6.33 -25.93 -24.11
N ALA A 21 -6.14 -24.62 -24.17
CA ALA A 21 -4.91 -24.02 -24.64
C ALA A 21 -3.90 -24.32 -23.54
N GLY A 22 -2.83 -25.02 -23.89
CA GLY A 22 -1.69 -25.19 -23.00
C GLY A 22 -1.10 -23.83 -22.58
N PRO A 23 0.02 -23.80 -21.84
CA PRO A 23 0.68 -22.56 -21.39
C PRO A 23 1.32 -21.72 -22.53
N GLY A 24 0.71 -21.72 -23.73
CA GLY A 24 1.01 -20.83 -24.84
C GLY A 24 0.24 -19.52 -24.69
N GLN A 25 0.97 -18.41 -24.80
CA GLN A 25 0.48 -17.03 -24.78
C GLN A 25 -0.95 -16.89 -25.31
N TYR A 26 -1.88 -16.44 -24.47
CA TYR A 26 -3.15 -15.91 -24.95
C TYR A 26 -2.85 -14.88 -26.04
N ARG A 27 -3.18 -15.19 -27.30
CA ARG A 27 -2.99 -14.24 -28.40
C ARG A 27 -3.91 -13.07 -28.13
N LEU A 28 -3.33 -11.98 -27.61
CA LEU A 28 -4.07 -10.75 -27.33
C LEU A 28 -4.69 -10.22 -28.62
N ALA A 29 -5.93 -9.74 -28.51
CA ALA A 29 -6.51 -8.93 -29.57
C ALA A 29 -5.55 -7.78 -29.89
N THR A 30 -5.39 -7.47 -31.17
CA THR A 30 -4.51 -6.37 -31.62
C THR A 30 -5.34 -5.30 -32.30
N ILE A 31 -5.00 -4.04 -32.08
CA ILE A 31 -5.59 -2.88 -32.74
C ILE A 31 -4.49 -1.92 -33.19
N SER A 32 -4.67 -1.30 -34.35
CA SER A 32 -3.81 -0.22 -34.88
C SER A 32 -4.69 0.98 -35.21
N PRO A 33 -4.12 2.19 -35.30
CA PRO A 33 -4.83 3.36 -35.81
C PRO A 33 -5.46 3.08 -37.18
N SER A 34 -6.56 3.76 -37.50
CA SER A 34 -7.19 3.65 -38.82
C SER A 34 -6.28 4.15 -39.94
N GLY A 35 -6.63 3.79 -41.18
CA GLY A 35 -5.95 4.31 -42.36
C GLY A 35 -5.99 5.84 -42.48
N LEU A 36 -7.01 6.48 -41.88
CA LEU A 36 -7.21 7.94 -41.88
C LEU A 36 -6.32 8.69 -40.89
N TRP A 37 -5.77 8.01 -39.88
CA TRP A 37 -4.88 8.62 -38.91
C TRP A 37 -3.64 9.21 -39.60
N SER A 38 -3.41 10.51 -39.36
CA SER A 38 -2.36 11.29 -40.02
C SER A 38 -1.07 11.40 -39.22
N GLY A 39 -1.04 10.83 -38.00
CA GLY A 39 0.02 11.06 -37.02
C GLY A 39 -0.33 12.13 -35.98
N ALA A 40 -1.38 12.92 -36.21
CA ALA A 40 -1.94 13.83 -35.20
C ALA A 40 -2.95 13.10 -34.32
N ALA A 41 -2.94 13.36 -33.02
CA ALA A 41 -3.87 12.75 -32.08
C ALA A 41 -5.32 13.16 -32.41
N GLY A 42 -6.24 12.20 -32.40
CA GLY A 42 -7.65 12.40 -32.74
C GLY A 42 -7.96 12.35 -34.24
N SER A 43 -6.94 12.45 -35.12
CA SER A 43 -7.14 12.57 -36.57
C SER A 43 -7.74 11.34 -37.25
N GLY A 44 -7.67 10.17 -36.61
CA GLY A 44 -8.30 8.96 -37.13
C GLY A 44 -9.80 8.87 -36.85
N PHE A 45 -10.35 9.70 -35.96
CA PHE A 45 -11.77 9.67 -35.61
C PHE A 45 -12.61 10.56 -36.54
N LEU A 46 -13.73 10.02 -37.02
CA LEU A 46 -14.81 10.83 -37.58
C LEU A 46 -15.61 11.52 -36.48
N ASN A 47 -15.86 10.80 -35.38
CA ASN A 47 -16.44 11.29 -34.15
C ASN A 47 -15.73 10.59 -32.99
N GLU A 48 -15.25 11.34 -32.01
CA GLU A 48 -14.63 10.77 -30.82
C GLU A 48 -15.69 10.08 -29.94
N PRO A 49 -15.37 8.93 -29.32
CA PRO A 49 -16.25 8.31 -28.34
C PRO A 49 -16.49 9.22 -27.13
N LEU A 50 -17.76 9.37 -26.72
CA LEU A 50 -18.16 10.19 -25.58
C LEU A 50 -18.81 9.33 -24.49
N ASP A 51 -18.46 9.60 -23.23
CA ASP A 51 -19.15 9.01 -22.08
C ASP A 51 -20.57 9.60 -21.99
N PRO A 52 -21.65 8.79 -22.07
CA PRO A 52 -23.00 9.34 -22.08
C PRO A 52 -23.33 10.08 -20.79
N VAL A 53 -24.14 11.14 -20.84
CA VAL A 53 -24.65 11.80 -19.63
C VAL A 53 -25.41 10.77 -18.78
N ARG A 54 -25.11 10.73 -17.48
CA ARG A 54 -25.69 9.73 -16.56
C ARG A 54 -27.21 9.90 -16.48
N THR A 55 -27.94 8.82 -16.74
CA THR A 55 -29.38 8.68 -16.47
C THR A 55 -29.70 7.43 -15.63
N THR A 56 -28.73 6.53 -15.43
CA THR A 56 -28.85 5.28 -14.67
C THR A 56 -27.46 4.85 -14.16
N ALA A 57 -27.35 3.68 -13.56
CA ALA A 57 -26.06 3.10 -13.18
C ALA A 57 -25.14 2.87 -14.38
N LYS A 58 -23.84 2.94 -14.12
CA LYS A 58 -22.78 2.67 -15.09
C LYS A 58 -21.84 1.60 -14.53
N PRO A 59 -21.18 0.79 -15.37
CA PRO A 59 -20.14 -0.10 -14.90
C PRO A 59 -18.99 0.71 -14.29
N THR A 60 -18.26 0.10 -13.36
CA THR A 60 -16.90 0.56 -13.06
C THR A 60 -15.98 0.15 -14.20
N CYS A 61 -15.04 1.01 -14.58
CA CYS A 61 -14.08 0.83 -15.64
C CYS A 61 -12.85 1.69 -15.34
N ARG A 62 -11.65 1.09 -15.23
CA ARG A 62 -10.39 1.81 -15.03
C ARG A 62 -9.26 1.20 -15.84
N LEU A 63 -8.40 2.09 -16.34
CA LEU A 63 -7.14 1.71 -16.97
C LEU A 63 -6.15 1.23 -15.90
N ILE A 64 -5.49 0.09 -16.13
CA ILE A 64 -4.46 -0.46 -15.22
C ILE A 64 -3.05 -0.48 -15.85
N THR A 65 -2.92 0.21 -16.97
CA THR A 65 -1.66 0.55 -17.64
C THR A 65 -1.52 2.06 -17.66
N VAL A 66 -0.33 2.60 -17.42
CA VAL A 66 -0.10 4.05 -17.41
C VAL A 66 -0.18 4.59 -18.86
N PRO A 67 -0.96 5.66 -19.14
CA PRO A 67 -1.02 6.29 -20.45
C PRO A 67 0.23 7.14 -20.75
N GLY A 68 0.30 7.78 -21.91
CA GLY A 68 1.40 8.69 -22.28
C GLY A 68 2.70 7.98 -22.64
N GLN A 69 2.66 6.66 -22.87
CA GLN A 69 3.85 5.88 -23.21
C GLN A 69 4.15 5.93 -24.71
N ARG A 70 5.44 6.00 -25.03
CA ARG A 70 5.97 5.84 -26.39
C ARG A 70 6.27 4.36 -26.66
N PHE A 71 5.98 3.89 -27.86
CA PHE A 71 6.35 2.53 -28.30
C PHE A 71 6.71 2.50 -29.79
N THR A 72 7.55 1.54 -30.18
CA THR A 72 8.08 1.43 -31.55
C THR A 72 7.34 0.42 -32.43
N GLU A 73 6.84 -0.66 -31.82
CA GLU A 73 6.13 -1.74 -32.53
C GLU A 73 4.75 -1.99 -31.94
N GLY A 74 4.67 -2.27 -30.63
CA GLY A 74 3.42 -2.47 -29.93
C GLY A 74 3.51 -2.21 -28.44
N HIS A 75 2.35 -2.06 -27.82
CA HIS A 75 2.20 -1.77 -26.40
C HIS A 75 0.95 -2.49 -25.86
N ILE A 76 1.01 -3.00 -24.63
CA ILE A 76 -0.10 -3.77 -24.06
C ILE A 76 -0.84 -2.92 -23.04
N VAL A 77 -2.14 -2.77 -23.27
CA VAL A 77 -3.04 -1.98 -22.43
C VAL A 77 -4.03 -2.89 -21.73
N GLY A 78 -4.22 -2.66 -20.43
CA GLY A 78 -5.17 -3.39 -19.60
C GLY A 78 -6.24 -2.48 -19.02
N VAL A 79 -7.46 -3.00 -18.95
CA VAL A 79 -8.62 -2.33 -18.34
C VAL A 79 -9.32 -3.29 -17.39
N MET A 80 -9.61 -2.85 -16.17
CA MET A 80 -10.55 -3.56 -15.29
C MET A 80 -11.93 -2.93 -15.45
N ALA A 81 -12.95 -3.77 -15.65
CA ALA A 81 -14.32 -3.31 -15.74
C ALA A 81 -15.27 -4.33 -15.10
N PHE A 82 -16.27 -3.83 -14.37
CA PHE A 82 -17.26 -4.65 -13.66
C PHE A 82 -18.65 -4.02 -13.76
N ALA A 83 -19.66 -4.84 -13.95
CA ALA A 83 -21.06 -4.48 -13.85
C ALA A 83 -21.81 -5.63 -13.18
N SER A 84 -22.91 -5.31 -12.50
CA SER A 84 -23.83 -6.33 -11.98
C SER A 84 -24.88 -6.60 -13.06
N ASP A 85 -25.05 -7.85 -13.45
CA ASP A 85 -26.18 -8.32 -14.26
C ASP A 85 -26.86 -9.45 -13.50
N ALA A 86 -28.16 -9.33 -13.25
CA ALA A 86 -28.95 -10.31 -12.50
C ALA A 86 -28.30 -10.78 -11.18
N SER A 87 -27.74 -9.85 -10.39
CA SER A 87 -27.08 -10.10 -9.10
C SER A 87 -25.75 -10.87 -9.17
N THR A 88 -25.03 -10.83 -10.30
CA THR A 88 -23.67 -11.37 -10.42
C THR A 88 -22.77 -10.47 -11.27
N LEU A 89 -21.46 -10.53 -11.03
CA LEU A 89 -20.44 -9.91 -11.90
C LEU A 89 -19.99 -10.88 -13.01
N VAL A 90 -20.30 -12.18 -12.91
CA VAL A 90 -19.98 -13.17 -13.94
C VAL A 90 -20.74 -12.83 -15.22
N GLY A 91 -20.01 -12.42 -16.25
CA GLY A 91 -20.62 -12.00 -17.52
C GLY A 91 -21.36 -10.66 -17.44
N GLY A 92 -21.20 -9.89 -16.35
CA GLY A 92 -21.87 -8.60 -16.19
C GLY A 92 -21.40 -7.54 -17.19
N ILE A 93 -20.20 -7.70 -17.74
CA ILE A 93 -19.71 -6.94 -18.90
C ILE A 93 -19.89 -7.81 -20.14
N ASP A 94 -20.64 -7.32 -21.14
CA ASP A 94 -20.79 -7.99 -22.44
C ASP A 94 -19.48 -7.93 -23.23
N ARG A 95 -18.83 -6.76 -23.21
CA ARG A 95 -17.51 -6.52 -23.82
C ARG A 95 -16.89 -5.22 -23.32
N VAL A 96 -15.57 -5.15 -23.41
CA VAL A 96 -14.82 -3.89 -23.43
C VAL A 96 -14.39 -3.62 -24.87
N ARG A 97 -14.82 -2.48 -25.40
CA ARG A 97 -14.47 -2.02 -26.74
C ARG A 97 -13.36 -0.98 -26.65
N PHE A 98 -12.28 -1.23 -27.35
CA PHE A 98 -11.18 -0.29 -27.52
C PHE A 98 -11.37 0.46 -28.83
N HIS A 99 -11.28 1.79 -28.78
CA HIS A 99 -11.33 2.66 -29.95
C HIS A 99 -9.98 3.34 -30.11
N PHE A 100 -9.27 3.07 -31.20
CA PHE A 100 -7.92 3.58 -31.42
C PHE A 100 -7.83 4.29 -32.76
N GLU A 101 -7.84 5.63 -32.72
CA GLU A 101 -7.79 6.49 -33.90
C GLU A 101 -8.76 6.03 -35.02
N GLY A 102 -10.02 5.85 -34.67
CA GLY A 102 -11.11 5.45 -35.57
C GLY A 102 -11.34 3.95 -35.73
N GLU A 103 -10.36 3.10 -35.46
CA GLU A 103 -10.56 1.64 -35.45
C GLU A 103 -11.18 1.18 -34.14
N THR A 104 -11.89 0.05 -34.17
CA THR A 104 -12.50 -0.53 -32.97
C THR A 104 -12.19 -2.01 -32.80
N ARG A 105 -12.04 -2.46 -31.56
CA ARG A 105 -11.83 -3.86 -31.23
C ARG A 105 -12.48 -4.24 -29.91
N ASP A 106 -13.24 -5.33 -29.93
CA ASP A 106 -13.92 -5.86 -28.76
C ASP A 106 -13.08 -6.95 -28.08
N VAL A 107 -13.02 -6.90 -26.75
CA VAL A 107 -12.50 -7.95 -25.87
C VAL A 107 -13.64 -8.38 -24.94
N VAL A 108 -14.05 -9.64 -25.05
CA VAL A 108 -15.27 -10.16 -24.39
C VAL A 108 -15.00 -10.84 -23.04
N GLU A 109 -13.74 -11.13 -22.73
CA GLU A 109 -13.35 -11.81 -21.49
C GLU A 109 -12.07 -11.21 -20.91
N MET A 110 -11.99 -11.20 -19.58
CA MET A 110 -10.76 -10.88 -18.87
C MET A 110 -9.75 -12.03 -18.99
N SER A 111 -8.47 -11.71 -19.08
CA SER A 111 -7.38 -12.69 -19.02
C SER A 111 -6.34 -12.30 -17.97
N PRO A 112 -5.58 -13.27 -17.43
CA PRO A 112 -4.57 -12.99 -16.43
C PRO A 112 -3.30 -12.48 -17.08
N ARG A 113 -2.64 -11.50 -16.46
CA ARG A 113 -1.29 -11.06 -16.81
C ARG A 113 -0.47 -10.88 -15.54
N SER A 114 0.72 -11.46 -15.52
CA SER A 114 1.62 -11.38 -14.38
C SER A 114 2.58 -10.20 -14.51
N PHE A 115 2.87 -9.60 -13.37
CA PHE A 115 3.77 -8.47 -13.18
C PHE A 115 4.74 -8.81 -12.06
N MET A 116 5.91 -8.18 -12.07
CA MET A 116 6.94 -8.38 -11.08
C MET A 116 7.14 -7.09 -10.30
N ARG A 117 6.99 -7.18 -8.98
CA ARG A 117 7.19 -6.08 -8.03
C ARG A 117 8.66 -5.68 -7.95
N GLN A 118 8.94 -4.58 -7.25
CA GLN A 118 10.29 -4.09 -6.96
C GLN A 118 11.14 -5.13 -6.21
N ASP A 119 10.53 -5.90 -5.31
CA ASP A 119 11.20 -6.96 -4.53
C ASP A 119 11.43 -8.27 -5.32
N GLY A 120 11.07 -8.30 -6.61
CA GLY A 120 11.16 -9.47 -7.46
C GLY A 120 10.01 -10.48 -7.32
N SER A 121 9.08 -10.28 -6.38
CA SER A 121 7.89 -11.11 -6.26
C SER A 121 6.95 -10.90 -7.45
N VAL A 122 6.22 -11.95 -7.82
CA VAL A 122 5.29 -11.92 -8.95
C VAL A 122 3.85 -11.90 -8.43
N TYR A 123 2.99 -11.13 -9.09
CA TYR A 123 1.55 -11.15 -8.89
C TYR A 123 0.84 -11.12 -10.24
N THR A 124 -0.46 -11.43 -10.22
CA THR A 124 -1.25 -11.54 -11.45
C THR A 124 -2.48 -10.66 -11.37
N CYS A 125 -2.70 -9.86 -12.41
CA CYS A 125 -3.90 -9.04 -12.59
C CYS A 125 -4.80 -9.65 -13.65
N TRP A 126 -6.09 -9.71 -13.35
CA TRP A 126 -7.12 -9.98 -14.35
C TRP A 126 -7.62 -8.69 -14.95
N ALA A 127 -7.64 -8.60 -16.28
CA ALA A 127 -8.17 -7.43 -17.00
C ALA A 127 -8.54 -7.79 -18.43
N TYR A 128 -9.25 -6.87 -19.10
CA TYR A 128 -9.41 -6.87 -20.54
C TYR A 128 -8.12 -6.32 -21.16
N TRP A 129 -7.34 -7.20 -21.78
CA TRP A 129 -6.03 -6.88 -22.36
C TRP A 129 -6.12 -6.75 -23.88
N ILE A 130 -5.49 -5.71 -24.42
CA ILE A 130 -5.32 -5.50 -25.86
C ILE A 130 -3.86 -5.13 -26.18
N SER A 131 -3.38 -5.51 -27.36
CA SER A 131 -2.13 -5.02 -27.91
C SER A 131 -2.40 -3.87 -28.88
N LEU A 132 -1.92 -2.68 -28.56
CA LEU A 132 -1.77 -1.59 -29.52
C LEU A 132 -0.60 -1.93 -30.46
N ARG A 133 -0.72 -1.58 -31.74
CA ARG A 133 0.33 -1.79 -32.74
C ARG A 133 0.51 -0.56 -33.62
N LYS A 134 1.78 -0.22 -33.87
CA LYS A 134 2.15 0.89 -34.75
C LYS A 134 1.91 0.50 -36.22
N PRO A 135 1.24 1.34 -37.04
CA PRO A 135 1.14 1.10 -38.47
C PRO A 135 2.49 1.34 -39.16
N ALA A 136 2.78 0.55 -40.20
CA ALA A 136 4.03 0.68 -40.93
C ALA A 136 4.15 2.06 -41.61
N GLY A 137 5.33 2.68 -41.51
CA GLY A 137 5.64 3.95 -42.17
C GLY A 137 4.94 5.19 -41.60
N LYS A 138 4.22 5.08 -40.48
CA LYS A 138 3.56 6.21 -39.81
C LYS A 138 4.06 6.36 -38.37
N THR A 139 4.15 7.60 -37.90
CA THR A 139 4.50 7.97 -36.53
C THR A 139 3.65 9.15 -36.04
N GLY A 140 3.62 9.35 -34.73
CA GLY A 140 2.97 10.50 -34.09
C GLY A 140 2.15 10.12 -32.86
N ALA A 141 1.30 11.05 -32.41
CA ALA A 141 0.47 10.87 -31.23
C ALA A 141 -0.89 10.24 -31.59
N ALA A 142 -1.35 9.31 -30.76
CA ALA A 142 -2.62 8.61 -30.95
C ALA A 142 -3.47 8.60 -29.67
N HIS A 143 -4.77 8.78 -29.82
CA HIS A 143 -5.79 8.67 -28.79
C HIS A 143 -6.43 7.28 -28.76
N LEU A 144 -6.46 6.70 -27.56
CA LEU A 144 -7.22 5.51 -27.22
C LEU A 144 -8.41 5.89 -26.33
N TYR A 145 -9.60 5.39 -26.67
CA TYR A 145 -10.77 5.38 -25.79
C TYR A 145 -11.15 3.96 -25.44
N VAL A 146 -11.75 3.78 -24.28
CA VAL A 146 -12.19 2.48 -23.77
C VAL A 146 -13.65 2.57 -23.39
N GLU A 147 -14.50 1.74 -23.99
CA GLU A 147 -15.94 1.67 -23.73
C GLU A 147 -16.28 0.33 -23.06
N ALA A 148 -16.68 0.37 -21.79
CA ALA A 148 -17.22 -0.78 -21.07
C ALA A 148 -18.73 -0.86 -21.29
N ILE A 149 -19.18 -1.96 -21.90
CA ILE A 149 -20.58 -2.20 -22.24
C ILE A 149 -21.15 -3.27 -21.28
N PRO A 150 -22.10 -2.90 -20.40
CA PRO A 150 -22.73 -3.87 -19.50
C PRO A 150 -23.61 -4.85 -20.28
N ALA A 151 -23.74 -6.07 -19.76
CA ALA A 151 -24.64 -7.10 -20.30
C ALA A 151 -26.12 -6.81 -20.01
N ASP A 152 -26.39 -6.16 -18.88
CA ASP A 152 -27.69 -5.55 -18.58
C ASP A 152 -27.87 -4.28 -19.43
N ALA A 153 -28.80 -4.35 -20.39
CA ALA A 153 -29.10 -3.25 -21.31
C ALA A 153 -29.78 -2.04 -20.63
N THR A 154 -30.19 -2.16 -19.37
CA THR A 154 -30.76 -1.05 -18.58
C THR A 154 -29.70 -0.22 -17.86
N MET A 155 -28.47 -0.74 -17.75
CA MET A 155 -27.29 0.04 -17.37
C MET A 155 -26.76 0.84 -18.56
N GLN A 156 -26.23 2.03 -18.28
CA GLN A 156 -25.50 2.79 -19.28
C GLN A 156 -24.07 2.28 -19.40
N ARG A 157 -23.54 2.27 -20.62
CA ARG A 157 -22.10 2.10 -20.87
C ARG A 157 -21.27 3.20 -20.19
N ARG A 158 -19.98 2.92 -20.01
CA ARG A 158 -18.98 3.91 -19.58
C ARG A 158 -17.87 4.03 -20.62
N VAL A 159 -17.52 5.25 -21.01
CA VAL A 159 -16.36 5.53 -21.86
C VAL A 159 -15.29 6.24 -21.05
N LEU A 160 -14.03 5.81 -21.20
CA LEU A 160 -12.85 6.48 -20.67
C LEU A 160 -11.97 6.98 -21.81
N GLY A 161 -11.22 8.05 -21.55
CA GLY A 161 -10.27 8.65 -22.49
C GLY A 161 -10.64 10.09 -22.85
N PRO A 162 -9.86 10.72 -23.76
CA PRO A 162 -8.75 10.14 -24.51
C PRO A 162 -7.54 9.78 -23.62
N PHE A 163 -6.93 8.63 -23.89
CA PHE A 163 -5.59 8.29 -23.40
C PHE A 163 -4.58 8.45 -24.54
N ALA A 164 -3.57 9.29 -24.34
CA ALA A 164 -2.54 9.54 -25.36
C ALA A 164 -1.45 8.47 -25.35
N TYR A 165 -0.94 8.10 -26.53
CA TYR A 165 0.24 7.25 -26.72
C TYR A 165 1.10 7.76 -27.88
N GLY A 166 2.42 7.63 -27.76
CA GLY A 166 3.39 8.01 -28.80
C GLY A 166 3.80 6.82 -29.67
N LEU A 167 3.51 6.87 -30.97
CA LEU A 167 3.82 5.82 -31.92
C LEU A 167 5.05 6.26 -32.72
N GLU A 168 6.24 5.79 -32.38
CA GLU A 168 7.49 6.38 -32.89
C GLU A 168 8.46 5.35 -33.49
N ASN A 169 9.50 5.81 -34.17
CA ASN A 169 10.57 4.93 -34.68
C ASN A 169 11.63 4.62 -33.61
N THR A 170 11.76 5.47 -32.59
CA THR A 170 12.65 5.28 -31.45
C THR A 170 11.86 5.36 -30.15
N LEU A 171 12.31 4.64 -29.12
CA LEU A 171 11.67 4.69 -27.80
C LEU A 171 11.97 6.00 -27.08
N HIS A 172 13.19 6.51 -27.18
CA HIS A 172 13.61 7.78 -26.59
C HIS A 172 14.18 8.67 -27.69
N ASP A 173 13.87 9.97 -27.64
CA ASP A 173 14.44 10.97 -28.53
C ASP A 173 15.79 11.49 -28.03
N HIS A 174 15.97 11.56 -26.71
CA HIS A 174 17.25 11.86 -26.07
C HIS A 174 17.57 10.84 -24.97
N GLN A 175 18.85 10.52 -24.82
CA GLN A 175 19.36 9.69 -23.73
C GLN A 175 20.56 10.40 -23.10
N ILE A 176 20.48 10.67 -21.81
CA ILE A 176 21.47 11.44 -21.06
C ILE A 176 21.94 10.64 -19.86
N GLU A 177 23.24 10.68 -19.62
CA GLU A 177 23.88 10.14 -18.42
C GLU A 177 23.91 11.19 -17.30
N VAL A 178 23.68 10.75 -16.06
CA VAL A 178 23.98 11.53 -14.85
C VAL A 178 24.97 10.77 -13.98
N ALA A 179 26.14 11.37 -13.79
CA ALA A 179 27.24 10.82 -13.00
C ALA A 179 28.02 11.97 -12.35
N ALA A 180 28.30 11.88 -11.06
CA ALA A 180 28.90 12.97 -10.29
C ALA A 180 30.41 13.12 -10.56
N THR A 181 31.11 12.00 -10.79
CA THR A 181 32.58 11.96 -10.90
C THR A 181 33.13 12.36 -12.27
N PRO A 182 32.62 11.86 -13.41
CA PRO A 182 33.20 12.20 -14.71
C PRO A 182 33.06 13.70 -15.06
N GLU A 183 33.89 14.17 -15.98
CA GLU A 183 33.71 15.49 -16.61
C GLU A 183 32.36 15.56 -17.34
N GLU A 184 31.68 16.69 -17.18
CA GLU A 184 30.43 16.98 -17.86
C GLU A 184 30.66 17.07 -19.37
N ILE A 185 29.73 16.50 -20.16
CA ILE A 185 29.73 16.61 -21.62
C ILE A 185 28.32 17.07 -22.03
N PRO A 186 28.13 18.37 -22.36
CA PRO A 186 26.83 18.91 -22.69
C PRO A 186 26.09 18.08 -23.75
N GLY A 187 24.81 17.78 -23.48
CA GLY A 187 23.94 16.96 -24.32
C GLY A 187 24.16 15.44 -24.23
N LEU A 188 25.15 14.98 -23.46
CA LEU A 188 25.46 13.55 -23.30
C LEU A 188 25.52 13.12 -21.84
N ARG A 189 26.22 13.88 -20.99
CA ARG A 189 26.44 13.56 -19.58
C ARG A 189 26.46 14.82 -18.75
N TYR A 190 25.77 14.80 -17.62
CA TYR A 190 25.72 15.90 -16.65
C TYR A 190 26.09 15.41 -15.24
N ARG A 191 26.59 16.32 -14.39
CA ARG A 191 26.89 15.99 -12.99
C ARG A 191 25.67 15.94 -12.09
N THR A 192 24.58 16.61 -12.48
CA THR A 192 23.35 16.71 -11.68
C THR A 192 22.11 16.39 -12.51
N LEU A 193 21.05 15.92 -11.84
CA LEU A 193 19.73 15.77 -12.45
C LEU A 193 19.19 17.10 -12.97
N GLU A 194 19.41 18.19 -12.22
CA GLU A 194 18.99 19.54 -12.59
C GLU A 194 19.53 19.97 -13.96
N ALA A 195 20.85 19.84 -14.18
CA ALA A 195 21.48 20.24 -15.43
C ALA A 195 21.01 19.39 -16.61
N ALA A 196 20.84 18.08 -16.40
CA ALA A 196 20.29 17.18 -17.41
C ALA A 196 18.86 17.56 -17.81
N ILE A 197 17.98 17.77 -16.82
CA ILE A 197 16.57 18.12 -17.05
C ILE A 197 16.46 19.47 -17.77
N ASN A 198 17.23 20.47 -17.33
CA ASN A 198 17.25 21.79 -17.94
C ASN A 198 17.73 21.78 -19.39
N HIS A 199 18.74 20.95 -19.71
CA HIS A 199 19.14 20.75 -21.10
C HIS A 199 18.00 20.15 -21.93
N LEU A 200 17.34 19.10 -21.44
CA LEU A 200 16.23 18.43 -22.13
C LEU A 200 15.07 19.39 -22.45
N LYS A 201 14.77 20.29 -21.50
CA LYS A 201 13.81 21.39 -21.69
C LYS A 201 14.28 22.34 -22.80
N GLY A 202 15.55 22.75 -22.76
CA GLY A 202 16.14 23.65 -23.75
C GLY A 202 16.15 23.10 -25.18
N VAL A 203 16.24 21.78 -25.35
CA VAL A 203 16.17 21.11 -26.67
C VAL A 203 14.76 20.64 -27.04
N ASN A 204 13.74 20.95 -26.24
CA ASN A 204 12.35 20.55 -26.43
C ASN A 204 12.16 19.02 -26.57
N ALA A 205 12.87 18.25 -25.75
CA ALA A 205 12.73 16.79 -25.74
C ALA A 205 11.29 16.37 -25.42
N GLN A 206 10.81 15.26 -26.00
CA GLN A 206 9.42 14.82 -25.91
C GLN A 206 9.24 13.52 -25.10
N ASN A 207 10.20 12.58 -25.18
CA ASN A 207 10.24 11.35 -24.38
C ASN A 207 11.69 10.97 -23.99
N PRO A 208 12.41 11.85 -23.26
CA PRO A 208 13.81 11.61 -22.96
C PRO A 208 14.02 10.57 -21.86
N LEU A 209 15.22 9.98 -21.84
CA LEU A 209 15.71 9.10 -20.79
C LEU A 209 16.93 9.73 -20.11
N VAL A 210 16.90 9.82 -18.79
CA VAL A 210 18.04 10.14 -17.94
C VAL A 210 18.42 8.89 -17.16
N THR A 211 19.67 8.44 -17.32
CA THR A 211 20.21 7.27 -16.62
C THR A 211 21.29 7.71 -15.63
N VAL A 212 21.05 7.46 -14.35
CA VAL A 212 22.05 7.64 -13.30
C VAL A 212 22.97 6.43 -13.28
N THR A 213 24.27 6.65 -13.50
CA THR A 213 25.27 5.59 -13.68
C THR A 213 26.23 5.46 -12.50
N GLU A 214 26.08 6.29 -11.47
CA GLU A 214 26.91 6.30 -10.27
C GLU A 214 26.04 6.18 -9.00
N ASN A 215 26.54 5.45 -8.00
CA ASN A 215 25.87 5.36 -6.71
C ASN A 215 25.93 6.71 -6.00
N GLY A 216 24.81 7.16 -5.46
CA GLY A 216 24.83 8.40 -4.70
C GLY A 216 23.47 8.91 -4.26
N THR A 217 23.53 10.01 -3.53
CA THR A 217 22.39 10.84 -3.18
C THR A 217 22.31 12.00 -4.16
N TYR A 218 21.14 12.19 -4.75
CA TYR A 218 20.87 13.23 -5.74
C TYR A 218 19.72 14.10 -5.25
N LEU A 219 19.89 15.42 -5.34
CA LEU A 219 18.79 16.34 -5.13
C LEU A 219 18.07 16.55 -6.47
N PRO A 220 16.79 16.16 -6.60
CA PRO A 220 15.99 16.59 -7.73
C PRO A 220 15.62 18.07 -7.53
N ALA A 221 16.42 18.94 -8.11
CA ALA A 221 16.14 20.37 -8.22
C ALA A 221 15.95 20.71 -9.70
N GLU A 222 15.10 21.69 -9.98
CA GLU A 222 14.98 22.30 -11.29
C GLU A 222 15.06 23.82 -11.17
N SER A 223 15.98 24.42 -11.92
CA SER A 223 16.01 25.87 -12.16
C SER A 223 15.60 26.16 -13.61
N GLY A 224 14.51 26.87 -13.84
CA GLY A 224 14.11 27.26 -15.20
C GLY A 224 12.60 27.34 -15.41
N PRO A 225 12.15 27.67 -16.63
CA PRO A 225 10.73 27.77 -16.96
C PRO A 225 10.04 26.41 -16.84
N ALA A 226 8.73 26.43 -16.58
CA ALA A 226 7.96 25.20 -16.58
C ALA A 226 7.95 24.52 -17.96
N TYR A 227 7.97 23.19 -18.00
CA TYR A 227 7.95 22.44 -19.25
C TYR A 227 7.14 21.15 -19.15
N VAL A 228 6.17 20.99 -20.05
CA VAL A 228 5.36 19.77 -20.14
C VAL A 228 5.97 18.86 -21.20
N PHE A 229 6.57 17.75 -20.77
CA PHE A 229 6.97 16.70 -21.71
C PHE A 229 5.71 16.07 -22.31
N PRO A 230 5.55 15.98 -23.65
CA PRO A 230 4.32 15.39 -24.21
C PRO A 230 4.17 13.89 -23.95
N ASN A 231 5.27 13.18 -23.66
CA ASN A 231 5.26 11.85 -23.06
C ASN A 231 6.05 11.91 -21.73
N TRP A 232 6.68 10.81 -21.30
CA TRP A 232 7.39 10.76 -20.03
C TRP A 232 8.87 11.17 -20.16
N LEU A 233 9.31 12.15 -19.37
CA LEU A 233 10.71 12.23 -18.96
C LEU A 233 10.98 11.05 -18.02
N THR A 234 11.79 10.08 -18.43
CA THR A 234 12.12 8.91 -17.60
C THR A 234 13.45 9.12 -16.90
N ILE A 235 13.47 9.06 -15.57
CA ILE A 235 14.68 9.06 -14.74
C ILE A 235 14.84 7.66 -14.14
N THR A 236 15.98 7.03 -14.38
CA THR A 236 16.26 5.66 -13.92
C THR A 236 17.69 5.49 -13.44
N ALA A 237 17.95 4.42 -12.70
CA ALA A 237 19.30 4.01 -12.33
C ALA A 237 19.78 2.88 -13.25
N ALA A 238 21.07 2.90 -13.61
CA ALA A 238 21.69 1.79 -14.31
C ALA A 238 21.67 0.51 -13.47
N ALA A 239 21.81 -0.65 -14.12
CA ALA A 239 21.85 -1.93 -13.41
C ALA A 239 22.99 -1.96 -12.38
N GLY A 240 22.66 -2.29 -11.13
CA GLY A 240 23.62 -2.31 -10.02
C GLY A 240 23.92 -0.94 -9.39
N VAL A 241 23.29 0.14 -9.88
CA VAL A 241 23.43 1.49 -9.34
C VAL A 241 22.27 1.82 -8.40
N THR A 242 22.58 2.40 -7.25
CA THR A 242 21.63 2.96 -6.28
C THR A 242 21.61 4.47 -6.41
N CYS A 243 20.52 4.98 -6.99
CA CYS A 243 20.18 6.41 -7.02
C CYS A 243 19.19 6.72 -5.89
N THR A 244 19.61 7.50 -4.90
CA THR A 244 18.75 7.94 -3.79
C THR A 244 18.39 9.42 -3.95
N LEU A 245 17.11 9.72 -4.05
CA LEU A 245 16.57 11.07 -4.06
C LEU A 245 16.24 11.47 -2.62
N ALA A 246 17.04 12.37 -2.04
CA ALA A 246 16.92 12.75 -0.62
C ALA A 246 17.27 14.24 -0.38
N ARG A 247 16.97 14.70 0.83
CA ARG A 247 17.51 15.94 1.40
C ARG A 247 18.32 15.59 2.65
N ASP A 248 19.45 16.24 2.83
CA ASP A 248 20.35 15.97 3.97
C ASP A 248 19.80 16.51 5.29
N SER A 249 18.93 17.52 5.25
CA SER A 249 18.34 18.14 6.43
C SER A 249 16.94 18.70 6.16
N PHE A 250 16.15 18.86 7.22
CA PHE A 250 14.94 19.67 7.20
C PHE A 250 15.33 21.16 7.17
N ILE A 251 14.72 21.93 6.25
CA ILE A 251 15.06 23.36 6.02
C ILE A 251 13.80 24.25 6.20
N GLY A 252 12.64 23.66 6.48
CA GLY A 252 11.35 24.35 6.57
C GLY A 252 10.27 23.63 5.77
N ASP A 253 9.00 23.84 6.12
CA ASP A 253 7.88 23.06 5.56
C ASP A 253 7.77 23.21 4.03
N ASN A 254 7.89 24.44 3.50
CA ASN A 254 7.81 24.67 2.05
C ASN A 254 9.06 24.17 1.31
N ALA A 255 10.25 24.40 1.89
CA ALA A 255 11.52 23.98 1.31
C ALA A 255 11.72 22.45 1.35
N SER A 256 11.00 21.75 2.22
CA SER A 256 11.03 20.29 2.32
C SER A 256 10.33 19.56 1.16
N ARG A 257 9.85 20.25 0.13
CA ARG A 257 9.23 19.55 -1.03
C ARG A 257 10.26 19.30 -2.12
N PHE A 258 10.10 18.19 -2.84
CA PHE A 258 10.67 18.08 -4.19
C PHE A 258 9.69 18.76 -5.14
N SER A 259 10.11 19.89 -5.70
CA SER A 259 9.29 20.68 -6.61
C SER A 259 9.93 20.66 -7.99
N PHE A 260 9.22 20.07 -8.95
CA PHE A 260 9.62 20.04 -10.34
C PHE A 260 8.91 21.16 -11.09
N ALA A 261 9.65 21.90 -11.92
CA ALA A 261 9.03 22.80 -12.89
C ALA A 261 8.57 22.03 -14.13
N SER A 262 8.95 20.75 -14.26
CA SER A 262 8.48 19.86 -15.31
C SER A 262 7.33 18.96 -14.89
N ASP A 263 6.51 18.64 -15.90
CA ASP A 263 5.37 17.72 -15.81
C ASP A 263 5.65 16.42 -16.55
N ASN A 264 4.83 15.38 -16.32
CA ASN A 264 4.98 14.05 -16.92
C ASN A 264 6.37 13.43 -16.67
N ILE A 265 6.73 13.30 -15.40
CA ILE A 265 7.99 12.69 -14.98
C ILE A 265 7.74 11.26 -14.50
N CYS A 266 8.50 10.32 -15.07
CA CYS A 266 8.54 8.94 -14.64
C CYS A 266 9.85 8.67 -13.88
N PHE A 267 9.73 8.14 -12.67
CA PHE A 267 10.85 7.60 -11.91
C PHE A 267 10.79 6.08 -11.97
N ARG A 268 11.89 5.45 -12.40
CA ARG A 268 11.96 3.99 -12.53
C ARG A 268 13.16 3.42 -11.80
N GLY A 269 12.90 2.55 -10.81
CA GLY A 269 13.97 1.81 -10.12
C GLY A 269 14.91 2.70 -9.28
N VAL A 270 14.45 3.87 -8.84
CA VAL A 270 15.19 4.76 -7.94
C VAL A 270 14.67 4.65 -6.50
N THR A 271 15.41 5.18 -5.53
CA THR A 271 14.98 5.27 -4.13
C THR A 271 14.61 6.70 -3.79
N PHE A 272 13.47 6.91 -3.15
CA PHE A 272 13.10 8.16 -2.49
C PHE A 272 13.29 7.99 -0.98
N ASP A 273 14.17 8.79 -0.39
CA ASP A 273 14.23 8.94 1.06
C ASP A 273 13.52 10.22 1.48
N MET A 274 12.37 10.02 2.11
CA MET A 274 11.42 11.06 2.44
C MET A 274 11.64 11.61 3.85
N ARG A 275 12.73 11.27 4.54
CA ARG A 275 12.99 11.72 5.93
C ARG A 275 12.86 13.23 6.13
N HIS A 276 13.41 13.99 5.20
CA HIS A 276 13.37 15.46 5.20
C HIS A 276 12.59 16.03 4.00
N VAL A 277 11.81 15.17 3.33
CA VAL A 277 11.00 15.54 2.17
C VAL A 277 9.54 15.37 2.51
N SER A 278 8.71 16.40 2.44
CA SER A 278 7.29 16.32 2.83
C SER A 278 6.39 15.76 1.73
N ALA A 279 6.70 16.10 0.48
CA ALA A 279 5.99 15.67 -0.71
C ALA A 279 6.82 15.87 -1.97
N VAL A 280 6.40 15.19 -3.03
CA VAL A 280 6.88 15.37 -4.41
C VAL A 280 5.76 16.03 -5.21
N GLN A 281 6.03 17.19 -5.81
CA GLN A 281 5.04 18.00 -6.53
C GLN A 281 5.64 18.59 -7.81
N ASN A 282 4.77 18.97 -8.75
CA ASN A 282 5.14 19.75 -9.92
C ASN A 282 4.25 21.01 -10.04
N SER A 283 4.63 21.92 -10.94
CA SER A 283 3.99 23.24 -11.07
C SER A 283 2.52 23.20 -11.49
N ASN A 284 2.09 22.18 -12.24
CA ASN A 284 0.75 22.14 -12.83
C ASN A 284 -0.13 21.00 -12.29
N ASN A 285 0.28 20.37 -11.19
CA ASN A 285 -0.41 19.20 -10.61
C ASN A 285 -0.56 18.03 -11.63
N SER A 286 0.37 17.92 -12.57
CA SER A 286 0.45 16.84 -13.55
C SER A 286 0.84 15.53 -12.88
N PRO A 287 0.51 14.37 -13.48
CA PRO A 287 0.80 13.09 -12.84
C PRO A 287 2.30 12.79 -12.83
N PHE A 288 2.75 12.17 -11.74
CA PHE A 288 4.01 11.42 -11.70
C PHE A 288 3.74 9.95 -12.01
N TRP A 289 4.70 9.27 -12.63
CA TRP A 289 4.72 7.82 -12.71
C TRP A 289 5.88 7.25 -11.90
N ILE A 290 5.58 6.67 -10.75
CA ILE A 290 6.54 6.02 -9.87
C ILE A 290 6.48 4.52 -10.13
N ASP A 291 7.51 4.00 -10.79
CA ASP A 291 7.56 2.61 -11.28
C ASP A 291 8.70 1.84 -10.63
N ARG A 292 8.39 0.76 -9.91
CA ARG A 292 9.39 -0.13 -9.29
C ARG A 292 10.41 0.61 -8.42
N CYS A 293 10.00 1.72 -7.82
CA CYS A 293 10.84 2.51 -6.93
C CYS A 293 10.76 1.97 -5.50
N ILE A 294 11.76 2.32 -4.70
CA ILE A 294 11.67 2.26 -3.23
C ILE A 294 11.28 3.66 -2.75
N VAL A 295 10.28 3.76 -1.88
CA VAL A 295 9.89 5.03 -1.25
C VAL A 295 9.85 4.80 0.25
N THR A 296 10.73 5.45 1.01
CA THR A 296 10.88 5.17 2.43
C THR A 296 11.12 6.41 3.25
N ASN A 297 11.00 6.29 4.57
CA ASN A 297 11.52 7.25 5.53
C ASN A 297 12.71 6.60 6.25
N SER A 298 13.92 7.12 6.06
CA SER A 298 15.11 6.60 6.73
C SER A 298 15.25 6.99 8.20
N ASP A 299 14.30 7.76 8.76
CA ASP A 299 14.33 8.12 10.16
C ASP A 299 14.26 6.87 11.06
N PRO A 300 15.06 6.80 12.15
CA PRO A 300 15.01 5.67 13.09
C PRO A 300 13.64 5.44 13.75
N GLU A 301 12.80 6.47 13.86
CA GLU A 301 11.41 6.34 14.35
C GLU A 301 10.43 5.89 13.26
N GLY A 302 10.88 5.74 12.01
CA GLY A 302 10.08 5.23 10.89
C GLY A 302 8.85 6.09 10.58
N SER A 303 7.68 5.46 10.50
CA SER A 303 6.40 6.16 10.27
C SER A 303 5.95 7.05 11.44
N PHE A 304 6.60 6.92 12.60
CA PHE A 304 6.38 7.74 13.77
C PHE A 304 7.33 8.93 13.87
N ALA A 305 8.20 9.11 12.87
CA ALA A 305 9.14 10.23 12.83
C ALA A 305 8.41 11.58 12.93
N LYS A 306 8.80 12.35 13.93
CA LYS A 306 8.22 13.65 14.22
C LYS A 306 8.89 14.74 13.40
N TRP A 307 8.08 15.65 12.87
CA TRP A 307 8.55 16.88 12.25
C TRP A 307 8.22 18.04 13.17
N ARG A 308 9.25 18.70 13.71
CA ARG A 308 9.07 19.81 14.65
C ARG A 308 8.23 19.41 15.88
N GLY A 309 8.39 18.18 16.38
CA GLY A 309 7.62 17.65 17.52
C GLY A 309 6.16 17.31 17.22
N GLN A 310 5.75 17.25 15.95
CA GLN A 310 4.40 16.91 15.55
C GLN A 310 4.40 15.91 14.39
N GLN A 311 3.21 15.42 14.02
CA GLN A 311 3.05 14.64 12.80
C GLN A 311 3.55 15.42 11.58
N ARG A 312 4.09 14.69 10.61
CA ARG A 312 4.48 15.28 9.33
C ARG A 312 3.24 15.82 8.60
N PRO A 313 3.26 17.06 8.08
CA PRO A 313 2.13 17.62 7.34
C PRO A 313 2.07 17.00 5.93
N VAL A 314 1.43 15.84 5.80
CA VAL A 314 1.32 15.11 4.52
C VAL A 314 -0.12 15.07 4.05
N GLY A 315 -0.48 15.97 3.12
CA GLY A 315 -1.71 15.82 2.34
C GLY A 315 -1.63 14.70 1.31
N TYR A 316 -0.43 14.53 0.71
CA TYR A 316 -0.07 13.54 -0.31
C TYR A 316 1.45 13.31 -0.30
N LEU A 317 1.92 12.13 -0.70
CA LEU A 317 3.36 11.88 -0.94
C LEU A 317 3.79 12.33 -2.34
N PHE A 318 2.97 12.03 -3.34
CA PHE A 318 3.14 12.48 -4.72
C PHE A 318 1.90 13.26 -5.12
N ALA A 319 2.08 14.48 -5.63
CA ALA A 319 1.00 15.32 -6.09
C ALA A 319 0.41 14.83 -7.43
N GLY A 320 -0.78 15.35 -7.76
CA GLY A 320 -1.51 15.01 -8.97
C GLY A 320 -2.09 13.60 -8.96
N ASP A 321 -2.76 13.25 -10.06
CA ASP A 321 -3.35 11.93 -10.29
C ASP A 321 -2.27 10.89 -10.60
N CYS A 322 -1.37 10.65 -9.64
CA CYS A 322 -0.14 9.87 -9.87
C CYS A 322 -0.41 8.39 -10.18
N PHE A 323 0.60 7.72 -10.75
CA PHE A 323 0.62 6.30 -11.02
C PHE A 323 1.72 5.65 -10.16
N LEU A 324 1.32 4.77 -9.24
CA LEU A 324 2.21 3.99 -8.38
C LEU A 324 2.18 2.53 -8.83
N THR A 325 3.21 2.09 -9.56
CA THR A 325 3.27 0.72 -10.08
C THR A 325 4.45 -0.04 -9.51
N ASP A 326 4.18 -1.21 -8.96
CA ASP A 326 5.16 -2.23 -8.59
C ASP A 326 6.22 -1.74 -7.58
N CYS A 327 5.90 -0.73 -6.76
CA CYS A 327 6.84 -0.10 -5.82
C CYS A 327 6.95 -0.84 -4.48
N HIS A 328 8.00 -0.54 -3.74
CA HIS A 328 8.14 -0.87 -2.31
C HIS A 328 8.10 0.42 -1.50
N ILE A 329 7.06 0.58 -0.68
CA ILE A 329 6.80 1.77 0.12
C ILE A 329 6.85 1.38 1.60
N SER A 330 7.65 2.06 2.42
CA SER A 330 7.83 1.70 3.83
C SER A 330 7.97 2.91 4.75
N HIS A 331 7.58 2.76 6.02
CA HIS A 331 7.82 3.77 7.07
C HIS A 331 7.22 5.16 6.77
N LEU A 332 6.14 5.22 6.00
CA LEU A 332 5.55 6.47 5.54
C LEU A 332 4.06 6.56 5.87
N PRO A 333 3.54 7.76 6.09
CA PRO A 333 2.10 7.98 6.13
C PRO A 333 1.50 8.17 4.73
N ASN A 334 0.21 7.87 4.56
CA ASN A 334 -0.53 8.13 3.30
C ASN A 334 0.17 7.54 2.06
N ALA A 335 0.65 6.29 2.19
CA ALA A 335 1.59 5.65 1.26
C ALA A 335 1.12 5.64 -0.21
N LEU A 336 -0.17 5.41 -0.45
CA LEU A 336 -0.73 5.37 -1.79
C LEU A 336 -1.37 6.68 -2.23
N GLY A 337 -1.10 7.77 -1.50
CA GLY A 337 -1.48 9.15 -1.85
C GLY A 337 -2.99 9.39 -1.88
N ALA A 338 -3.36 10.66 -2.03
CA ALA A 338 -4.73 11.06 -2.30
C ALA A 338 -4.93 11.29 -3.80
N GLY A 339 -6.00 10.76 -4.39
CA GLY A 339 -6.33 10.98 -5.80
C GLY A 339 -5.46 10.19 -6.79
N THR A 340 -4.64 9.25 -6.32
CA THR A 340 -3.82 8.38 -7.18
C THR A 340 -4.70 7.69 -8.23
N ALA A 341 -4.36 7.86 -9.51
CA ALA A 341 -5.11 7.28 -10.62
C ALA A 341 -5.03 5.75 -10.63
N LEU A 342 -3.84 5.22 -10.29
CA LEU A 342 -3.56 3.79 -10.26
C LEU A 342 -2.52 3.46 -9.19
N ALA A 343 -2.86 2.58 -8.25
CA ALA A 343 -1.93 1.89 -7.38
C ALA A 343 -1.95 0.39 -7.71
N ARG A 344 -0.92 -0.10 -8.42
CA ARG A 344 -0.85 -1.48 -8.91
C ARG A 344 0.36 -2.20 -8.34
N GLY A 345 0.17 -3.34 -7.70
CA GLY A 345 1.26 -4.26 -7.37
C GLY A 345 2.24 -3.78 -6.30
N ASN A 346 1.89 -2.76 -5.53
CA ASN A 346 2.81 -2.19 -4.54
C ASN A 346 2.93 -3.08 -3.29
N LEU A 347 4.11 -3.10 -2.68
CA LEU A 347 4.35 -3.60 -1.33
C LEU A 347 4.43 -2.40 -0.38
N VAL A 348 3.51 -2.31 0.56
CA VAL A 348 3.36 -1.19 1.50
C VAL A 348 3.50 -1.73 2.93
N ILE A 349 4.49 -1.27 3.68
CA ILE A 349 4.81 -1.83 5.00
C ILE A 349 5.11 -0.76 6.06
N ASP A 350 4.83 -1.07 7.32
CA ASP A 350 5.31 -0.32 8.50
C ASP A 350 4.93 1.17 8.51
N GLY A 351 3.77 1.53 7.94
CA GLY A 351 3.29 2.91 7.88
C GLY A 351 2.21 3.25 8.92
N ALA A 352 1.73 4.49 8.83
CA ALA A 352 0.72 5.08 9.72
C ALA A 352 -0.21 6.01 8.92
N LEU A 353 -1.22 6.61 9.54
CA LEU A 353 -2.32 7.33 8.86
C LEU A 353 -3.09 6.40 7.91
N ASP A 354 -3.75 6.92 6.88
CA ASP A 354 -4.45 6.09 5.91
C ASP A 354 -3.46 5.45 4.94
N VAL A 355 -3.76 4.25 4.45
CA VAL A 355 -2.97 3.65 3.37
C VAL A 355 -3.28 4.33 2.05
N ALA A 356 -4.57 4.45 1.73
CA ALA A 356 -5.08 4.95 0.47
C ALA A 356 -6.24 5.93 0.70
N GLY A 357 -6.09 7.17 0.23
CA GLY A 357 -7.17 8.15 0.16
C GLY A 357 -7.61 8.34 -1.28
N ASP A 358 -8.90 8.22 -1.60
CA ASP A 358 -9.44 8.57 -2.93
C ASP A 358 -8.73 7.91 -4.14
N VAL A 359 -8.11 6.75 -3.94
CA VAL A 359 -7.37 6.06 -5.01
C VAL A 359 -8.37 5.47 -6.00
N MET A 360 -8.29 5.86 -7.26
CA MET A 360 -9.30 5.53 -8.26
C MET A 360 -9.25 4.08 -8.73
N CYS A 361 -8.07 3.48 -8.77
CA CYS A 361 -7.88 2.09 -9.10
C CYS A 361 -6.75 1.48 -8.28
N MET A 362 -7.07 0.45 -7.50
CA MET A 362 -6.12 -0.34 -6.73
C MET A 362 -6.20 -1.79 -7.17
N THR A 363 -5.05 -2.38 -7.48
CA THR A 363 -5.01 -3.82 -7.69
C THR A 363 -3.70 -4.50 -7.34
N GLY A 364 -3.80 -5.61 -6.63
CA GLY A 364 -2.68 -6.50 -6.34
C GLY A 364 -1.66 -5.94 -5.36
N ASN A 365 -2.01 -4.90 -4.58
CA ASN A 365 -1.13 -4.38 -3.55
C ASN A 365 -1.16 -5.25 -2.29
N ILE A 366 -0.06 -5.19 -1.56
CA ILE A 366 0.14 -5.88 -0.28
C ILE A 366 0.40 -4.81 0.76
N VAL A 367 -0.38 -4.80 1.84
CA VAL A 367 -0.20 -3.91 2.99
C VAL A 367 0.10 -4.73 4.23
N ARG A 368 1.18 -4.43 4.94
CA ARG A 368 1.59 -5.12 6.18
C ARG A 368 1.92 -4.15 7.29
N ASN A 369 1.65 -4.60 8.52
CA ASN A 369 2.05 -3.92 9.75
C ASN A 369 1.74 -2.41 9.73
N TRP A 370 0.55 -2.06 9.26
CA TRP A 370 0.13 -0.67 9.16
C TRP A 370 -0.60 -0.27 10.43
N ASP A 371 -0.06 0.67 11.20
CA ASP A 371 -0.53 0.94 12.56
C ASP A 371 -0.30 2.40 12.96
N SER A 372 -1.39 3.11 13.31
CA SER A 372 -1.33 4.48 13.85
C SER A 372 -1.40 4.54 15.37
N SER A 373 -1.54 3.42 16.07
CA SER A 373 -1.83 3.38 17.51
C SER A 373 -0.79 4.12 18.37
N ALA A 374 0.47 4.12 17.97
CA ALA A 374 1.51 4.85 18.72
C ALA A 374 1.33 6.38 18.70
N TRP A 375 0.57 6.93 17.74
CA TRP A 375 0.20 8.34 17.70
C TRP A 375 -0.93 8.68 18.69
N LEU A 376 -1.81 7.71 18.98
CA LEU A 376 -2.98 7.86 19.86
C LEU A 376 -2.62 7.77 21.36
N ILE A 377 -1.46 7.18 21.68
CA ILE A 377 -0.99 7.08 23.06
C ILE A 377 -0.52 8.45 23.56
N GLY A 378 -1.26 9.01 24.52
CA GLY A 378 -0.91 10.28 25.16
C GLY A 378 0.39 10.17 25.94
N ARG A 379 1.35 11.06 25.63
CA ARG A 379 2.63 11.18 26.35
C ARG A 379 2.57 12.30 27.37
N ASP A 380 3.07 12.07 28.57
CA ASP A 380 3.04 13.08 29.63
C ASP A 380 3.94 14.27 29.26
N ALA A 381 3.35 15.45 29.05
CA ALA A 381 4.08 16.65 28.67
C ALA A 381 4.55 17.43 29.89
N PHE A 382 3.65 17.70 30.85
CA PHE A 382 3.98 18.38 32.10
C PHE A 382 2.93 18.10 33.18
N THR A 383 3.27 18.32 34.45
CA THR A 383 2.27 18.42 35.52
C THR A 383 1.96 19.87 35.84
N VAL A 384 0.74 20.16 36.30
CA VAL A 384 0.31 21.49 36.75
C VAL A 384 -0.52 21.39 38.03
N SER A 385 -0.38 22.36 38.92
CA SER A 385 -1.19 22.52 40.12
C SER A 385 -1.30 24.00 40.51
N TYR A 386 -2.31 24.30 41.33
CA TYR A 386 -2.51 25.60 41.95
C TYR A 386 -2.76 25.42 43.46
N THR A 387 -1.89 25.98 44.29
CA THR A 387 -1.99 25.94 45.77
C THR A 387 -2.23 27.33 46.38
N GLY A 388 -2.64 28.30 45.57
CA GLY A 388 -2.90 29.67 46.05
C GLY A 388 -4.17 29.77 46.89
N THR A 389 -4.47 30.96 47.39
CA THR A 389 -5.57 31.20 48.35
C THR A 389 -6.96 31.18 47.73
N GLU A 390 -7.08 31.29 46.40
CA GLU A 390 -8.37 31.29 45.74
C GLU A 390 -9.09 29.94 45.86
N ALA A 391 -10.41 29.97 45.97
CA ALA A 391 -11.23 28.77 46.18
C ALA A 391 -11.29 27.84 44.94
N THR A 392 -11.01 28.37 43.76
CA THR A 392 -11.06 27.65 42.49
C THR A 392 -9.85 28.01 41.62
N ALA A 393 -9.37 27.03 40.86
CA ALA A 393 -8.39 27.27 39.80
C ALA A 393 -8.53 26.22 38.69
N ARG A 394 -8.53 26.67 37.44
CA ARG A 394 -8.70 25.81 36.27
C ARG A 394 -7.67 26.17 35.20
N LEU A 395 -7.20 25.15 34.50
CA LEU A 395 -6.46 25.30 33.25
C LEU A 395 -7.34 24.80 32.12
N SER A 396 -7.62 25.65 31.14
CA SER A 396 -8.45 25.31 30.01
C SER A 396 -7.81 25.68 28.68
N ALA A 397 -8.24 25.00 27.64
CA ALA A 397 -7.91 25.30 26.26
C ALA A 397 -9.10 24.86 25.40
N PRO A 398 -9.62 25.71 24.49
CA PRO A 398 -10.70 25.30 23.60
C PRO A 398 -10.20 24.23 22.61
N ILE A 399 -11.15 23.65 21.87
CA ILE A 399 -10.81 22.93 20.63
C ILE A 399 -10.00 23.90 19.77
N ALA A 400 -8.86 23.44 19.22
CA ALA A 400 -8.07 24.27 18.32
C ALA A 400 -8.93 24.78 17.16
N GLN A 401 -8.79 26.08 16.88
CA GLN A 401 -9.28 26.71 15.66
C GLN A 401 -8.02 27.10 14.88
N ASP A 402 -7.77 26.44 13.76
CA ASP A 402 -6.63 26.69 12.86
C ASP A 402 -5.23 26.29 13.40
N ASN A 403 -4.26 27.20 13.29
CA ASN A 403 -2.83 26.98 13.58
C ASN A 403 -2.39 27.55 14.94
N THR A 404 -3.33 28.07 15.75
CA THR A 404 -3.06 28.56 17.09
C THR A 404 -4.08 28.05 18.09
N ARG A 405 -3.72 28.08 19.37
CA ARG A 405 -4.59 27.65 20.47
C ARG A 405 -4.31 28.47 21.72
N VAL A 406 -5.36 28.92 22.41
CA VAL A 406 -5.21 29.75 23.61
C VAL A 406 -5.38 28.90 24.86
N LEU A 407 -4.32 28.73 25.63
CA LEU A 407 -4.42 28.22 27.00
C LEU A 407 -4.86 29.35 27.91
N THR A 408 -5.78 29.05 28.83
CA THR A 408 -6.36 29.98 29.79
C THR A 408 -6.22 29.41 31.19
N ALA A 409 -5.53 30.13 32.06
CA ALA A 409 -5.47 29.85 33.49
C ALA A 409 -6.44 30.79 34.20
N THR A 410 -7.40 30.24 34.96
CA THR A 410 -8.33 31.02 35.79
C THR A 410 -8.15 30.65 37.26
N TRP A 411 -8.17 31.63 38.16
CA TRP A 411 -8.14 31.41 39.62
C TRP A 411 -8.89 32.53 40.34
N GLY A 412 -9.93 32.16 41.09
CA GLY A 412 -10.87 33.15 41.62
C GLY A 412 -11.47 34.00 40.49
N SER A 413 -11.32 35.32 40.56
CA SER A 413 -11.72 36.26 39.50
C SER A 413 -10.63 36.58 38.47
N ASN A 414 -9.44 36.00 38.61
CA ASN A 414 -8.29 36.28 37.76
C ASN A 414 -8.25 35.35 36.56
N THR A 415 -7.70 35.86 35.46
CA THR A 415 -7.50 35.11 34.21
C THR A 415 -6.18 35.52 33.57
N ALA A 416 -5.42 34.54 33.08
CA ALA A 416 -4.26 34.75 32.24
C ALA A 416 -4.33 33.82 31.02
N THR A 417 -3.76 34.25 29.89
CA THR A 417 -3.76 33.47 28.65
C THR A 417 -2.37 33.33 28.04
N LEU A 418 -2.17 32.24 27.29
CA LEU A 418 -1.01 31.99 26.44
C LEU A 418 -1.49 31.48 25.09
N THR A 419 -1.07 32.13 24.01
CA THR A 419 -1.33 31.64 22.65
C THR A 419 -0.19 30.73 22.22
N ILE A 420 -0.52 29.48 21.94
CA ILE A 420 0.38 28.43 21.45
C ILE A 420 0.21 28.31 19.93
N GLY A 421 1.32 28.24 19.20
CA GLY A 421 1.34 28.03 17.75
C GLY A 421 1.78 26.62 17.35
N ARG A 422 1.66 26.29 16.04
CA ARG A 422 2.14 25.03 15.46
C ARG A 422 2.86 25.17 14.12
N THR A 423 2.96 26.38 13.58
CA THR A 423 3.53 26.63 12.25
C THR A 423 5.05 26.59 12.27
N ASP A 424 5.66 26.57 11.08
CA ASP A 424 7.10 26.69 10.92
C ASP A 424 7.64 28.03 11.49
N ALA A 425 6.84 29.11 11.41
CA ALA A 425 7.19 30.40 12.00
C ALA A 425 7.25 30.35 13.54
N ASP A 426 6.33 29.61 14.17
CA ASP A 426 6.29 29.43 15.62
C ASP A 426 7.48 28.58 16.10
N PHE A 427 7.83 27.53 15.34
CA PHE A 427 8.96 26.65 15.63
C PHE A 427 10.33 27.33 15.48
N ASN A 428 10.52 28.11 14.41
CA ASN A 428 11.79 28.78 14.12
C ASN A 428 12.00 30.07 14.92
N GLY A 429 11.03 30.45 15.74
CA GLY A 429 11.16 31.64 16.57
C GLY A 429 12.12 31.43 17.76
N THR A 430 12.52 32.53 18.40
CA THR A 430 13.31 32.53 19.66
C THR A 430 12.68 31.69 20.79
N THR A 431 13.51 31.22 21.73
CA THR A 431 13.04 30.58 22.98
C THR A 431 11.92 31.39 23.65
N GLY A 432 10.83 30.76 24.07
CA GLY A 432 9.68 31.43 24.71
C GLY A 432 8.49 31.74 23.79
N ASN A 433 8.48 31.29 22.54
CA ASN A 433 7.39 31.55 21.59
C ASN A 433 6.20 30.59 21.72
N ALA A 434 5.99 30.01 22.90
CA ALA A 434 4.85 29.16 23.22
C ALA A 434 4.68 27.99 22.23
N TYR A 435 5.77 27.35 21.81
CA TYR A 435 5.72 26.22 20.88
C TYR A 435 5.92 24.88 21.59
N TRP A 436 6.82 24.86 22.57
CA TRP A 436 7.20 23.66 23.30
C TRP A 436 6.53 23.60 24.68
N PRO A 437 6.30 22.40 25.24
CA PRO A 437 5.79 22.25 26.60
C PRO A 437 6.60 23.04 27.64
N ARG A 438 7.92 23.18 27.47
CA ARG A 438 8.76 24.03 28.32
C ARG A 438 8.33 25.50 28.34
N ASP A 439 7.83 26.03 27.22
CA ASP A 439 7.38 27.42 27.12
C ASP A 439 6.07 27.60 27.90
N VAL A 440 5.18 26.60 27.85
CA VAL A 440 3.95 26.56 28.64
C VAL A 440 4.26 26.46 30.13
N VAL A 441 5.18 25.58 30.51
CA VAL A 441 5.63 25.42 31.91
C VAL A 441 6.25 26.72 32.44
N ALA A 442 7.09 27.38 31.63
CA ALA A 442 7.68 28.67 32.00
C ALA A 442 6.60 29.75 32.19
N TRP A 443 5.62 29.82 31.28
CA TRP A 443 4.48 30.72 31.41
C TRP A 443 3.67 30.47 32.69
N ILE A 444 3.28 29.23 32.97
CA ILE A 444 2.52 28.88 34.19
C ILE A 444 3.30 29.29 35.44
N ASN A 445 4.59 28.96 35.51
CA ASN A 445 5.44 29.30 36.65
C ASN A 445 5.67 30.82 36.79
N SER A 446 5.54 31.59 35.70
CA SER A 446 5.63 33.05 35.74
C SER A 446 4.38 33.74 36.31
N LEU A 447 3.22 33.06 36.34
CA LEU A 447 1.98 33.61 36.88
C LEU A 447 2.07 33.89 38.39
N GLY A 448 2.92 33.16 39.10
CA GLY A 448 3.01 33.22 40.56
C GLY A 448 1.69 32.81 41.24
N ALA A 449 1.40 33.39 42.41
CA ALA A 449 0.12 33.22 43.12
C ALA A 449 -0.29 31.76 43.46
N GLY A 450 0.68 30.85 43.56
CA GLY A 450 0.45 29.44 43.88
C GLY A 450 0.35 28.52 42.66
N TRP A 451 0.48 29.02 41.43
CA TRP A 451 0.67 28.18 40.25
C TRP A 451 2.04 27.51 40.26
N SER A 452 2.07 26.22 39.90
CA SER A 452 3.30 25.46 39.70
C SER A 452 3.13 24.42 38.61
N ALA A 453 4.12 24.34 37.72
CA ALA A 453 4.20 23.31 36.69
C ALA A 453 5.61 22.71 36.58
N THR A 454 5.66 21.42 36.25
CA THR A 454 6.91 20.65 36.05
C THR A 454 6.91 19.98 34.69
N LEU A 455 7.96 20.22 33.90
CA LEU A 455 8.14 19.61 32.58
C LEU A 455 8.43 18.10 32.72
N LEU A 456 7.78 17.29 31.90
CA LEU A 456 7.96 15.84 31.84
C LEU A 456 8.51 15.39 30.47
N ASP A 457 7.94 15.88 29.37
CA ASP A 457 8.39 15.63 27.99
C ASP A 457 8.29 16.92 27.18
N ASP A 458 9.33 17.20 26.41
CA ASP A 458 9.43 18.38 25.55
C ASP A 458 9.67 18.02 24.07
N THR A 459 9.51 16.75 23.73
CA THR A 459 9.72 16.23 22.36
C THR A 459 8.50 16.39 21.47
N LEU A 460 7.39 16.92 22.00
CA LEU A 460 6.13 17.10 21.30
C LEU A 460 5.71 18.58 21.29
N CYS A 461 5.04 19.02 20.23
CA CYS A 461 4.52 20.39 20.12
C CYS A 461 3.41 20.64 21.17
N ALA A 462 3.52 21.75 21.90
CA ALA A 462 2.57 22.12 22.96
C ALA A 462 1.16 22.39 22.44
N PHE A 463 0.98 22.58 21.13
CA PHE A 463 -0.33 22.74 20.51
C PHE A 463 -1.27 21.57 20.83
N PHE A 464 -0.71 20.37 20.98
CA PHE A 464 -1.44 19.12 21.18
C PHE A 464 -1.63 18.74 22.65
N VAL A 465 -1.40 19.65 23.60
CA VAL A 465 -1.58 19.37 25.03
C VAL A 465 -3.05 19.13 25.38
N ASN A 466 -3.34 18.11 26.18
CA ASN A 466 -4.68 17.70 26.56
C ASN A 466 -4.62 16.92 27.89
N VAL A 467 -5.77 16.53 28.44
CA VAL A 467 -5.83 15.57 29.56
C VAL A 467 -6.09 14.15 29.07
N GLU A 468 -5.79 13.16 29.92
CA GLU A 468 -6.00 11.76 29.58
C GLU A 468 -7.47 11.44 29.33
N ARG A 469 -7.75 10.59 28.34
CA ARG A 469 -9.11 10.16 27.98
C ARG A 469 -9.87 9.54 29.16
N THR A 470 -9.17 8.90 30.09
CA THR A 470 -9.75 8.28 31.28
C THR A 470 -9.91 9.25 32.45
N ASP A 471 -9.49 10.51 32.32
CA ASP A 471 -9.73 11.52 33.34
C ASP A 471 -11.25 11.80 33.41
N PRO A 472 -11.88 11.76 34.60
CA PRO A 472 -13.31 12.03 34.74
C PRO A 472 -13.74 13.45 34.35
N GLU A 473 -12.80 14.40 34.27
CA GLU A 473 -13.02 15.76 33.74
C GLU A 473 -12.74 15.87 32.23
N PHE A 474 -12.38 14.77 31.55
CA PHE A 474 -12.25 14.78 30.08
C PHE A 474 -13.62 15.03 29.44
N SER A 475 -13.79 16.24 28.88
CA SER A 475 -15.02 16.66 28.21
C SER A 475 -14.97 16.48 26.68
N GLY A 476 -13.89 15.89 26.14
CA GLY A 476 -13.71 15.71 24.70
C GLY A 476 -14.61 14.60 24.14
N GLY A 477 -15.49 14.92 23.19
CA GLY A 477 -15.88 13.92 22.19
C GLY A 477 -14.62 13.47 21.44
N ALA A 478 -14.60 12.20 20.98
CA ALA A 478 -13.51 11.51 20.26
C ALA A 478 -12.27 12.40 20.02
N ASN A 479 -11.16 12.12 20.74
CA ASN A 479 -9.87 12.80 20.64
C ASN A 479 -9.77 13.50 19.29
N GLY A 480 -10.03 14.79 19.17
CA GLY A 480 -9.58 15.56 18.02
C GLY A 480 -8.18 16.04 18.33
N ASN A 481 -7.34 16.20 17.31
CA ASN A 481 -6.09 16.96 17.44
C ASN A 481 -6.38 18.27 18.18
N ALA A 482 -5.83 18.42 19.40
CA ALA A 482 -6.09 19.56 20.29
C ALA A 482 -7.59 19.74 20.68
N SER A 483 -8.18 18.69 21.29
CA SER A 483 -9.54 18.73 21.87
C SER A 483 -9.71 19.79 22.96
N ALA A 484 -10.95 20.13 23.31
CA ALA A 484 -11.21 20.98 24.45
C ALA A 484 -10.71 20.33 25.75
N MET A 485 -10.05 21.14 26.57
CA MET A 485 -9.57 20.80 27.90
C MET A 485 -10.09 21.85 28.86
N ASP A 486 -10.62 21.45 30.01
CA ASP A 486 -10.94 22.35 31.11
C ASP A 486 -10.87 21.54 32.41
N VAL A 487 -9.79 21.70 33.17
CA VAL A 487 -9.49 20.85 34.31
C VAL A 487 -9.24 21.65 35.58
N ASN A 488 -9.80 21.16 36.69
CA ASN A 488 -9.49 21.68 38.02
C ASN A 488 -8.05 21.32 38.41
N VAL A 489 -7.32 22.34 38.85
CA VAL A 489 -5.93 22.24 39.32
C VAL A 489 -5.76 22.79 40.74
N LYS A 490 -6.84 23.25 41.39
CA LYS A 490 -6.81 23.70 42.80
C LYS A 490 -6.55 22.51 43.72
N ASP A 491 -5.41 22.55 44.43
CA ASP A 491 -4.92 21.55 45.38
C ASP A 491 -4.87 20.11 44.82
N VAL A 492 -4.81 20.00 43.49
CA VAL A 492 -4.71 18.73 42.75
C VAL A 492 -3.63 18.88 41.69
N ILE A 493 -2.66 17.97 41.69
CA ILE A 493 -1.68 17.87 40.60
C ILE A 493 -2.34 17.14 39.44
N ARG A 494 -2.40 17.80 38.29
CA ARG A 494 -2.88 17.21 37.02
C ARG A 494 -1.70 16.97 36.10
N THR A 495 -1.65 15.78 35.49
CA THR A 495 -0.73 15.50 34.39
C THR A 495 -1.40 15.89 33.08
N ILE A 496 -0.77 16.80 32.35
CA ILE A 496 -1.15 17.21 31.01
C ILE A 496 -0.32 16.37 30.02
N LYS A 497 -0.99 15.74 29.07
CA LYS A 497 -0.41 14.88 28.04
C LYS A 497 -0.39 15.60 26.69
N CYS A 498 0.40 15.13 25.74
CA CYS A 498 0.28 15.43 24.33
C CYS A 498 -0.18 14.17 23.59
N ASN A 499 -1.22 14.28 22.76
CA ASN A 499 -1.72 13.18 21.94
C ASN A 499 -2.09 13.66 20.53
N PHE A 500 -1.92 12.78 19.54
CA PHE A 500 -2.37 13.03 18.17
C PHE A 500 -3.56 12.13 17.87
N ASP A 501 -4.65 12.72 17.40
CA ASP A 501 -5.76 11.94 16.85
C ASP A 501 -5.42 11.54 15.43
N ILE A 502 -4.75 10.41 15.32
CA ILE A 502 -4.36 9.84 14.05
C ILE A 502 -4.87 8.40 14.04
N HIS A 503 -5.94 8.18 13.30
CA HIS A 503 -6.40 6.84 12.98
C HIS A 503 -5.75 6.34 11.68
N ALA A 504 -5.94 5.07 11.39
CA ALA A 504 -5.55 4.47 10.11
C ALA A 504 -6.78 3.91 9.42
N ASP A 505 -6.99 4.30 8.17
CA ASP A 505 -7.93 3.63 7.29
C ASP A 505 -7.20 2.91 6.15
N GLY A 506 -7.65 1.72 5.77
CA GLY A 506 -7.12 1.01 4.60
C GLY A 506 -7.48 1.73 3.31
N TYR A 507 -8.75 2.04 3.13
CA TYR A 507 -9.22 2.97 2.12
C TYR A 507 -10.16 3.97 2.77
N GLN A 508 -9.83 5.26 2.64
CA GLN A 508 -10.69 6.35 3.04
C GLN A 508 -11.15 7.15 1.83
N GLN A 509 -12.46 7.32 1.73
CA GLN A 509 -13.04 8.34 0.88
C GLN A 509 -13.00 9.67 1.64
N ARG A 510 -12.18 10.62 1.19
CA ARG A 510 -12.04 11.93 1.87
C ARG A 510 -13.28 12.79 1.64
N PHE A 511 -13.53 13.69 2.59
CA PHE A 511 -14.59 14.69 2.49
C PHE A 511 -14.16 15.80 1.53
N GLY A 512 -15.01 16.16 0.57
CA GLY A 512 -14.81 17.23 -0.41
C GLY A 512 -14.61 16.76 -1.86
N GLY A 513 -14.53 15.46 -2.11
CA GLY A 513 -14.19 14.88 -3.43
C GLY A 513 -15.29 14.02 -4.05
N VAL A 514 -15.58 14.21 -5.34
CA VAL A 514 -16.47 13.32 -6.11
C VAL A 514 -15.69 12.08 -6.54
N ASN A 515 -15.73 11.04 -5.70
CA ASN A 515 -15.16 9.74 -6.05
C ASN A 515 -16.22 8.86 -6.69
N GLN A 516 -16.16 8.75 -8.01
CA GLN A 516 -16.96 7.81 -8.78
C GLN A 516 -16.04 6.88 -9.56
N ASN A 517 -16.58 5.72 -9.94
CA ASN A 517 -15.88 4.77 -10.78
C ASN A 517 -14.60 4.25 -10.10
N VAL A 518 -14.70 3.73 -8.87
CA VAL A 518 -13.54 3.24 -8.11
C VAL A 518 -13.44 1.72 -8.18
N ILE A 519 -12.23 1.18 -8.32
CA ILE A 519 -11.97 -0.27 -8.31
C ILE A 519 -10.90 -0.60 -7.26
N ILE A 520 -11.21 -1.51 -6.33
CA ILE A 520 -10.31 -2.07 -5.32
C ILE A 520 -10.32 -3.60 -5.48
N CYS A 521 -9.26 -4.17 -6.07
CA CYS A 521 -9.29 -5.55 -6.57
C CYS A 521 -8.03 -6.36 -6.24
N GLY A 522 -8.19 -7.47 -5.52
CA GLY A 522 -7.09 -8.41 -5.27
C GLY A 522 -6.06 -7.91 -4.24
N GLU A 523 -6.48 -7.03 -3.35
CA GLU A 523 -5.67 -6.49 -2.27
C GLU A 523 -5.42 -7.52 -1.16
N ASP A 524 -4.31 -7.34 -0.44
CA ASP A 524 -4.00 -8.13 0.76
C ASP A 524 -3.52 -7.21 1.89
N TRP A 525 -4.41 -6.88 2.82
CA TRP A 525 -4.17 -5.87 3.84
C TRP A 525 -4.12 -6.43 5.25
N GLN A 526 -3.20 -5.89 6.03
CA GLN A 526 -3.05 -6.10 7.46
C GLN A 526 -2.83 -4.74 8.15
N ILE A 527 -3.87 -4.24 8.81
CA ILE A 527 -3.96 -2.84 9.27
C ILE A 527 -4.59 -2.76 10.67
N ALA A 528 -4.04 -1.95 11.56
CA ALA A 528 -4.65 -1.61 12.86
C ALA A 528 -5.61 -0.41 12.70
N GLY A 529 -6.74 -0.63 12.03
CA GLY A 529 -7.72 0.43 11.80
C GLY A 529 -8.91 0.01 10.95
N GLN A 530 -9.71 0.97 10.52
CA GLN A 530 -10.87 0.67 9.67
C GLN A 530 -10.39 0.25 8.26
N LEU A 531 -10.91 -0.86 7.73
CA LEU A 531 -10.40 -1.36 6.45
C LEU A 531 -10.97 -0.57 5.28
N LEU A 532 -12.29 -0.29 5.28
CA LEU A 532 -12.94 0.56 4.29
C LEU A 532 -13.81 1.63 4.96
N PHE A 533 -13.64 2.86 4.52
CA PHE A 533 -14.52 3.99 4.83
C PHE A 533 -15.09 4.59 3.53
N LEU A 534 -16.24 4.06 3.10
CA LEU A 534 -16.98 4.49 1.91
C LEU A 534 -18.16 5.35 2.35
N SER A 535 -17.87 6.57 2.80
CA SER A 535 -18.83 7.46 3.46
C SER A 535 -18.53 8.95 3.27
N ALA A 536 -18.17 9.39 2.06
CA ALA A 536 -17.98 10.82 1.80
C ALA A 536 -19.27 11.63 1.90
N THR A 537 -19.11 12.94 1.95
CA THR A 537 -20.20 13.92 1.92
C THR A 537 -20.69 14.21 0.51
N GLU A 538 -19.88 13.95 -0.52
CA GLU A 538 -20.18 14.21 -1.94
C GLU A 538 -20.72 12.97 -2.69
N GLN A 539 -21.28 13.19 -3.89
CA GLN A 539 -21.86 12.14 -4.73
C GLN A 539 -20.85 11.04 -5.10
N ASP A 540 -21.23 9.78 -4.85
CA ASP A 540 -20.32 8.65 -4.98
C ASP A 540 -21.04 7.38 -5.45
N PHE A 541 -21.29 7.33 -6.76
CA PHE A 541 -22.25 6.40 -7.35
C PHE A 541 -21.72 4.98 -7.60
N ASP A 542 -20.46 4.81 -8.03
CA ASP A 542 -19.98 3.51 -8.53
C ASP A 542 -18.65 3.07 -7.87
N TYR A 543 -18.68 1.92 -7.19
CA TYR A 543 -17.52 1.27 -6.55
C TYR A 543 -17.52 -0.22 -6.83
N THR A 544 -16.33 -0.80 -6.96
CA THR A 544 -16.15 -2.24 -7.01
C THR A 544 -15.02 -2.66 -6.08
N VAL A 545 -15.35 -3.49 -5.09
CA VAL A 545 -14.43 -4.03 -4.10
C VAL A 545 -14.49 -5.55 -4.19
N VAL A 546 -13.48 -6.18 -4.79
CA VAL A 546 -13.51 -7.62 -5.09
C VAL A 546 -12.22 -8.36 -4.82
N ASN A 547 -12.33 -9.64 -4.42
CA ASN A 547 -11.19 -10.55 -4.23
C ASN A 547 -10.13 -10.04 -3.23
N ASN A 548 -10.51 -9.18 -2.29
CA ASN A 548 -9.58 -8.61 -1.30
C ASN A 548 -9.53 -9.46 -0.02
N VAL A 549 -8.36 -9.49 0.62
CA VAL A 549 -8.16 -10.07 1.95
C VAL A 549 -7.87 -8.92 2.92
N PHE A 550 -8.73 -8.78 3.93
CA PHE A 550 -8.64 -7.73 4.92
C PHE A 550 -8.45 -8.32 6.31
N ARG A 551 -7.35 -7.96 6.97
CA ARG A 551 -7.00 -8.37 8.33
C ARG A 551 -6.84 -7.13 9.19
N PHE A 552 -7.62 -7.05 10.25
CA PHE A 552 -7.42 -6.05 11.29
C PHE A 552 -6.32 -6.53 12.26
N LEU A 553 -5.41 -5.63 12.64
CA LEU A 553 -4.41 -5.89 13.69
C LEU A 553 -5.01 -5.51 15.05
N PRO A 554 -5.22 -6.46 15.98
CA PRO A 554 -5.88 -6.20 17.26
C PRO A 554 -4.98 -5.48 18.29
N THR A 555 -3.93 -4.78 17.86
CA THR A 555 -2.94 -4.13 18.74
C THR A 555 -3.44 -2.83 19.39
N ALA A 556 -4.48 -2.20 18.84
CA ALA A 556 -5.03 -0.96 19.38
C ALA A 556 -6.14 -1.23 20.42
N ALA A 557 -5.96 -0.78 21.66
CA ALA A 557 -6.95 -0.82 22.74
C ALA A 557 -8.27 -0.06 22.42
N GLU A 558 -8.36 0.63 21.28
CA GLU A 558 -9.41 1.58 20.96
C GLU A 558 -10.58 1.00 20.15
N TYR A 559 -10.37 -0.11 19.44
CA TYR A 559 -11.42 -0.72 18.63
C TYR A 559 -11.95 -1.98 19.30
N ILE A 560 -12.87 -1.79 20.27
CA ILE A 560 -13.60 -2.89 20.91
C ILE A 560 -14.39 -3.71 19.87
N GLN A 561 -14.83 -3.07 18.77
CA GLN A 561 -15.32 -3.73 17.56
C GLN A 561 -15.00 -2.87 16.33
N PRO A 562 -13.89 -3.13 15.62
CA PRO A 562 -13.57 -2.39 14.41
C PRO A 562 -14.64 -2.68 13.34
N SER A 563 -14.97 -1.68 12.52
CA SER A 563 -15.97 -1.84 11.46
C SER A 563 -15.59 -1.06 10.22
N SER A 564 -15.73 -1.65 9.05
CA SER A 564 -15.79 -0.93 7.77
C SER A 564 -17.16 -0.28 7.61
N ASN A 565 -17.24 0.89 6.97
CA ASN A 565 -18.48 1.64 6.78
C ASN A 565 -18.80 1.80 5.29
N LEU A 566 -20.04 1.45 4.93
CA LEU A 566 -20.72 1.90 3.73
C LEU A 566 -21.86 2.82 4.16
N GLY A 567 -21.77 4.10 3.85
CA GLY A 567 -22.67 5.11 4.38
C GLY A 567 -22.74 6.35 3.50
N ARG A 568 -23.72 7.20 3.81
CA ARG A 568 -24.00 8.49 3.14
C ARG A 568 -24.29 8.37 1.64
N ASN A 569 -25.11 9.29 1.13
CA ASN A 569 -25.43 9.45 -0.30
C ASN A 569 -26.04 8.23 -1.02
N PRO A 570 -26.81 8.47 -2.10
CA PRO A 570 -27.29 7.39 -2.96
C PRO A 570 -26.15 6.67 -3.69
N LYS A 571 -26.20 5.33 -3.73
CA LYS A 571 -25.30 4.47 -4.50
C LYS A 571 -26.04 3.87 -5.69
N ASN A 572 -25.47 3.98 -6.90
CA ASN A 572 -26.09 3.43 -8.11
C ASN A 572 -25.49 2.06 -8.47
N HIS A 573 -24.19 1.87 -8.28
CA HIS A 573 -23.47 0.63 -8.60
C HIS A 573 -22.33 0.38 -7.61
N VAL A 574 -22.65 -0.08 -6.40
CA VAL A 574 -21.64 -0.52 -5.43
C VAL A 574 -21.62 -2.04 -5.38
N THR A 575 -20.49 -2.63 -5.74
CA THR A 575 -20.32 -4.08 -5.71
C THR A 575 -19.20 -4.46 -4.75
N ILE A 576 -19.54 -5.27 -3.74
CA ILE A 576 -18.62 -5.80 -2.74
C ILE A 576 -18.73 -7.32 -2.81
N ALA A 577 -17.81 -7.97 -3.52
CA ALA A 577 -17.93 -9.40 -3.77
C ALA A 577 -16.64 -10.21 -3.59
N HIS A 578 -16.76 -11.41 -3.03
CA HIS A 578 -15.63 -12.32 -2.83
C HIS A 578 -14.47 -11.73 -2.04
N ASN A 579 -14.76 -10.92 -1.02
CA ASN A 579 -13.74 -10.44 -0.09
C ASN A 579 -13.76 -11.26 1.20
N THR A 580 -12.63 -11.30 1.90
CA THR A 580 -12.47 -11.96 3.19
C THR A 580 -12.07 -10.94 4.25
N TRP A 581 -12.97 -10.65 5.18
CA TRP A 581 -12.65 -9.95 6.44
C TRP A 581 -12.43 -10.99 7.54
N VAL A 582 -11.24 -11.00 8.13
CA VAL A 582 -10.87 -11.97 9.15
C VAL A 582 -11.45 -11.64 10.53
N ASN A 583 -11.61 -10.37 10.86
CA ASN A 583 -11.90 -9.90 12.21
C ASN A 583 -12.39 -8.45 12.24
N GLN A 584 -13.19 -8.09 11.23
CA GLN A 584 -13.85 -6.79 11.19
C GLN A 584 -15.23 -6.94 10.55
N GLN A 585 -16.20 -6.18 11.05
CA GLN A 585 -17.55 -6.14 10.50
C GLN A 585 -17.66 -5.14 9.34
N LEU A 586 -18.69 -5.27 8.51
CA LEU A 586 -19.12 -4.24 7.54
C LEU A 586 -20.45 -3.65 7.99
N ARG A 587 -20.51 -2.33 8.15
CA ARG A 587 -21.73 -1.58 8.50
C ARG A 587 -22.32 -0.92 7.27
N ILE A 588 -23.63 -1.08 7.09
CA ILE A 588 -24.44 -0.32 6.13
C ILE A 588 -25.22 0.73 6.91
N ARG A 589 -24.88 2.00 6.71
CA ARG A 589 -25.35 3.14 7.51
C ARG A 589 -26.58 3.82 6.88
N TYR A 590 -27.75 3.17 6.93
CA TYR A 590 -29.02 3.79 6.52
C TYR A 590 -29.38 5.00 7.38
N ASP A 591 -28.99 4.97 8.66
CA ASP A 591 -29.05 6.10 9.60
C ASP A 591 -28.25 7.34 9.15
N SER A 592 -27.33 7.16 8.21
CA SER A 592 -26.50 8.21 7.61
C SER A 592 -26.94 8.57 6.19
N GLY A 593 -28.11 8.08 5.74
CA GLY A 593 -28.73 8.45 4.47
C GLY A 593 -28.25 7.70 3.23
N VAL A 594 -27.56 6.54 3.39
CA VAL A 594 -27.22 5.70 2.23
C VAL A 594 -28.47 5.07 1.62
N THR A 595 -28.54 5.03 0.29
CA THR A 595 -29.54 4.22 -0.44
C THR A 595 -28.81 3.36 -1.48
N LEU A 596 -29.30 2.15 -1.72
CA LEU A 596 -28.67 1.20 -2.64
C LEU A 596 -29.62 0.90 -3.80
N ASP A 597 -29.23 1.24 -5.02
CA ASP A 597 -29.98 0.90 -6.23
C ASP A 597 -29.86 -0.60 -6.60
N GLN A 598 -30.66 -1.05 -7.56
CA GLN A 598 -30.80 -2.44 -8.00
C GLN A 598 -29.51 -3.09 -8.52
N TYR A 599 -28.55 -2.26 -8.95
CA TYR A 599 -27.26 -2.73 -9.43
C TYR A 599 -26.21 -2.85 -8.31
N CYS A 600 -26.55 -2.48 -7.08
CA CYS A 600 -25.69 -2.68 -5.91
C CYS A 600 -25.73 -4.15 -5.46
N LEU A 601 -24.56 -4.71 -5.14
CA LEU A 601 -24.38 -6.13 -4.84
C LEU A 601 -23.41 -6.30 -3.66
N ILE A 602 -23.82 -6.98 -2.60
CA ILE A 602 -22.95 -7.46 -1.52
C ILE A 602 -23.03 -8.98 -1.51
N ALA A 603 -22.07 -9.66 -2.14
CA ALA A 603 -22.20 -11.09 -2.39
C ALA A 603 -20.95 -11.95 -2.21
N ASN A 604 -21.14 -13.19 -1.76
CA ASN A 604 -20.06 -14.18 -1.64
C ASN A 604 -18.86 -13.69 -0.79
N ASN A 605 -19.06 -12.82 0.19
CA ASN A 605 -18.01 -12.40 1.11
C ASN A 605 -17.94 -13.34 2.32
N VAL A 606 -16.79 -13.36 3.00
CA VAL A 606 -16.64 -13.88 4.37
C VAL A 606 -16.40 -12.69 5.27
N ILE A 607 -17.28 -12.45 6.24
CA ILE A 607 -17.26 -11.24 7.09
C ILE A 607 -17.57 -11.62 8.54
N GLU A 608 -16.95 -10.96 9.52
CA GLU A 608 -17.29 -11.17 10.93
C GLU A 608 -18.78 -10.89 11.18
N GLY A 609 -19.29 -9.79 10.62
CA GLY A 609 -20.70 -9.44 10.67
C GLY A 609 -21.06 -8.41 9.61
N LEU A 610 -22.31 -8.45 9.14
CA LEU A 610 -22.89 -7.47 8.23
C LEU A 610 -24.03 -6.77 8.98
N VAL A 611 -23.82 -5.52 9.35
CA VAL A 611 -24.68 -4.79 10.30
C VAL A 611 -25.39 -3.65 9.58
N GLU A 612 -26.72 -3.68 9.56
CA GLU A 612 -27.55 -2.58 9.07
C GLU A 612 -27.86 -1.63 10.23
N LEU A 613 -27.46 -0.36 10.12
CA LEU A 613 -27.75 0.69 11.10
C LEU A 613 -28.80 1.64 10.53
N GLY A 614 -29.93 1.76 11.23
CA GLY A 614 -31.11 2.49 10.75
C GLY A 614 -32.02 1.64 9.85
N THR A 615 -33.11 2.22 9.38
CA THR A 615 -34.09 1.55 8.52
C THR A 615 -33.93 2.02 7.09
N SER A 616 -33.83 1.09 6.13
CA SER A 616 -33.88 1.46 4.72
C SER A 616 -35.29 1.83 4.30
N THR A 617 -35.44 2.94 3.60
CA THR A 617 -36.71 3.39 3.00
C THR A 617 -36.86 2.93 1.54
N THR A 618 -35.79 2.38 0.94
CA THR A 618 -35.65 2.12 -0.50
C THR A 618 -34.63 0.99 -0.74
N GLN A 619 -34.92 -0.28 -0.43
CA GLN A 619 -33.99 -1.36 -0.85
C GLN A 619 -34.34 -1.85 -2.25
N PRO A 620 -33.46 -1.63 -3.23
CA PRO A 620 -33.14 -2.78 -4.07
C PRO A 620 -31.66 -3.16 -4.17
N GLY A 621 -30.79 -2.83 -3.21
CA GLY A 621 -29.47 -3.50 -3.14
C GLY A 621 -29.60 -5.01 -2.86
N VAL A 622 -28.79 -5.85 -3.52
CA VAL A 622 -28.86 -7.32 -3.34
C VAL A 622 -27.78 -7.81 -2.37
N ILE A 623 -28.21 -8.43 -1.26
CA ILE A 623 -27.33 -9.13 -0.32
C ILE A 623 -27.49 -10.63 -0.53
N LEU A 624 -26.45 -11.31 -1.00
CA LEU A 624 -26.55 -12.69 -1.48
C LEU A 624 -25.35 -13.54 -1.07
N ASN A 625 -25.59 -14.77 -0.62
CA ASN A 625 -24.54 -15.80 -0.56
C ASN A 625 -23.32 -15.43 0.30
N ASN A 626 -23.46 -14.57 1.33
CA ASN A 626 -22.35 -14.23 2.22
C ASN A 626 -22.17 -15.29 3.32
N HIS A 627 -20.98 -15.39 3.91
CA HIS A 627 -20.76 -16.19 5.12
C HIS A 627 -20.38 -15.25 6.27
N LEU A 628 -21.17 -15.29 7.33
CA LEU A 628 -20.96 -14.50 8.55
C LEU A 628 -20.45 -15.40 9.68
N TYR A 629 -19.73 -14.83 10.64
CA TYR A 629 -19.17 -15.61 11.75
C TYR A 629 -20.27 -15.98 12.75
N ALA A 630 -20.03 -17.00 13.57
CA ALA A 630 -20.93 -17.39 14.65
C ALA A 630 -21.29 -16.18 15.53
N GLY A 631 -22.58 -16.00 15.81
CA GLY A 631 -23.11 -14.88 16.60
C GLY A 631 -23.55 -13.67 15.76
N ALA A 632 -23.22 -13.61 14.48
CA ALA A 632 -23.72 -12.57 13.59
C ALA A 632 -25.21 -12.79 13.23
N THR A 633 -25.94 -11.69 13.05
CA THR A 633 -27.31 -11.71 12.52
C THR A 633 -27.28 -11.60 11.00
N VAL A 634 -28.07 -12.41 10.31
CA VAL A 634 -28.26 -12.27 8.87
C VAL A 634 -29.14 -11.04 8.60
N PRO A 635 -28.70 -10.08 7.76
CA PRO A 635 -29.52 -8.94 7.38
C PRO A 635 -30.87 -9.33 6.81
N ALA A 636 -31.89 -8.50 7.03
CA ALA A 636 -33.22 -8.77 6.51
C ALA A 636 -33.19 -8.78 4.97
N GLY A 637 -33.91 -9.72 4.35
CA GLY A 637 -33.93 -9.85 2.88
C GLY A 637 -32.68 -10.49 2.25
N ALA A 638 -31.62 -10.76 3.02
CA ALA A 638 -30.45 -11.45 2.49
C ALA A 638 -30.76 -12.91 2.14
N ALA A 639 -30.39 -13.34 0.93
CA ALA A 639 -30.64 -14.69 0.43
C ALA A 639 -29.35 -15.54 0.47
N GLY A 640 -29.45 -16.83 0.80
CA GLY A 640 -28.32 -17.78 0.75
C GLY A 640 -27.16 -17.49 1.72
N THR A 641 -27.27 -16.45 2.54
CA THR A 641 -26.28 -16.09 3.57
C THR A 641 -26.33 -17.09 4.73
N THR A 642 -25.16 -17.53 5.19
CA THR A 642 -25.03 -18.48 6.30
C THR A 642 -24.26 -17.84 7.45
N VAL A 643 -24.42 -18.41 8.64
CA VAL A 643 -23.73 -17.99 9.86
C VAL A 643 -23.06 -19.21 10.48
N GLY A 644 -21.80 -19.10 10.91
CA GLY A 644 -21.12 -20.14 11.66
C GLY A 644 -19.60 -20.00 11.67
N GLY A 645 -18.94 -20.77 12.54
CA GLY A 645 -17.48 -20.76 12.67
C GLY A 645 -16.90 -19.42 13.12
N ASP A 646 -15.58 -19.36 13.05
CA ASP A 646 -14.74 -18.23 13.39
C ASP A 646 -13.48 -18.26 12.50
N ALA A 647 -12.59 -17.28 12.64
CA ALA A 647 -11.37 -17.23 11.83
C ALA A 647 -10.50 -18.50 11.91
N ALA A 648 -10.50 -19.21 13.05
CA ALA A 648 -9.70 -20.40 13.26
C ALA A 648 -10.30 -21.66 12.60
N SER A 649 -11.62 -21.73 12.49
CA SER A 649 -12.34 -22.87 11.90
C SER A 649 -12.70 -22.69 10.43
N LEU A 650 -12.76 -21.44 9.95
CA LEU A 650 -13.09 -21.10 8.57
C LEU A 650 -11.88 -21.03 7.65
N PHE A 651 -10.67 -20.94 8.19
CA PHE A 651 -9.43 -20.84 7.41
C PHE A 651 -8.35 -21.77 7.94
N VAL A 652 -7.36 -22.09 7.09
CA VAL A 652 -6.21 -22.92 7.48
C VAL A 652 -5.37 -22.25 8.57
N ASN A 653 -5.02 -20.96 8.41
CA ASN A 653 -4.28 -20.21 9.42
C ASN A 653 -4.44 -18.69 9.22
N ALA A 654 -5.61 -18.15 9.54
CA ALA A 654 -5.90 -16.74 9.37
C ALA A 654 -4.94 -15.81 10.16
N ALA A 655 -4.46 -16.25 11.33
CA ALA A 655 -3.52 -15.49 12.15
C ALA A 655 -2.16 -15.28 11.47
N ALA A 656 -1.67 -16.27 10.71
CA ALA A 656 -0.48 -16.15 9.88
C ALA A 656 -0.76 -15.54 8.49
N GLY A 657 -2.01 -15.10 8.25
CA GLY A 657 -2.45 -14.53 6.98
C GLY A 657 -2.91 -15.54 5.93
N ASP A 658 -2.87 -16.84 6.22
CA ASP A 658 -3.36 -17.88 5.32
C ASP A 658 -4.88 -18.04 5.43
N VAL A 659 -5.57 -17.37 4.51
CA VAL A 659 -7.04 -17.40 4.37
C VAL A 659 -7.52 -18.47 3.38
N THR A 660 -6.71 -19.51 3.14
CA THR A 660 -7.19 -20.69 2.42
C THR A 660 -8.44 -21.23 3.13
N PRO A 661 -9.58 -21.43 2.44
CA PRO A 661 -10.81 -21.88 3.08
C PRO A 661 -10.64 -23.22 3.80
N ALA A 662 -11.28 -23.34 4.96
CA ALA A 662 -11.38 -24.55 5.77
C ALA A 662 -12.81 -24.72 6.31
N GLY A 663 -13.07 -25.86 6.95
CA GLY A 663 -14.33 -26.12 7.65
C GLY A 663 -15.58 -25.80 6.82
N LEU A 664 -16.44 -24.94 7.36
CA LEU A 664 -17.72 -24.58 6.75
C LEU A 664 -17.58 -23.92 5.36
N LEU A 665 -16.48 -23.20 5.10
CA LEU A 665 -16.30 -22.55 3.79
C LEU A 665 -16.03 -23.56 2.66
N LEU A 666 -15.39 -24.70 2.97
CA LEU A 666 -15.13 -25.75 1.98
C LEU A 666 -16.36 -26.60 1.69
N VAL A 667 -17.18 -26.89 2.69
CA VAL A 667 -18.34 -27.78 2.54
C VAL A 667 -19.59 -27.06 2.02
N ASN A 668 -19.71 -25.75 2.26
CA ASN A 668 -20.87 -24.94 1.86
C ASN A 668 -20.54 -24.00 0.69
N GLY A 669 -19.99 -24.55 -0.38
CA GLY A 669 -19.72 -23.79 -1.60
C GLY A 669 -20.99 -23.18 -2.20
N ARG A 670 -20.83 -22.10 -2.97
CA ARG A 670 -21.92 -21.36 -3.61
C ARG A 670 -21.61 -21.00 -5.06
N PRO A 671 -22.62 -20.69 -5.89
CA PRO A 671 -22.39 -20.09 -7.19
C PRO A 671 -21.56 -18.81 -7.04
N PRO A 672 -20.48 -18.64 -7.82
CA PRO A 672 -19.62 -17.47 -7.67
C PRO A 672 -20.26 -16.22 -8.25
N ALA A 673 -20.22 -15.11 -7.51
CA ALA A 673 -20.55 -13.78 -8.02
C ALA A 673 -19.46 -13.16 -8.93
N LEU A 674 -18.26 -13.75 -9.03
CA LEU A 674 -17.16 -13.29 -9.89
C LEU A 674 -16.43 -14.53 -10.43
N ALA A 675 -16.06 -14.54 -11.71
CA ALA A 675 -15.55 -15.76 -12.35
C ALA A 675 -14.13 -16.13 -11.89
N GLN A 676 -13.35 -15.14 -11.49
CA GLN A 676 -11.94 -15.30 -11.13
C GLN A 676 -11.74 -15.16 -9.62
N ASP A 677 -10.76 -15.89 -9.08
CA ASP A 677 -10.23 -15.65 -7.74
C ASP A 677 -8.95 -14.79 -7.77
N ARG A 678 -8.37 -14.55 -6.59
CA ARG A 678 -7.14 -13.78 -6.42
C ARG A 678 -5.90 -14.51 -6.94
N THR A 679 -5.95 -15.84 -7.04
CA THR A 679 -4.83 -16.72 -7.40
C THR A 679 -5.05 -17.32 -8.77
N PRO A 680 -4.61 -16.66 -9.86
CA PRO A 680 -5.12 -16.73 -11.24
C PRO A 680 -5.91 -17.99 -11.67
N ARG A 681 -7.01 -18.28 -10.97
CA ARG A 681 -7.80 -19.50 -11.14
C ARG A 681 -9.24 -19.09 -11.35
N LEU A 682 -9.88 -19.79 -12.28
CA LEU A 682 -11.32 -19.68 -12.46
C LEU A 682 -12.01 -20.41 -11.30
N ARG A 683 -13.01 -19.75 -10.73
CA ARG A 683 -13.88 -20.36 -9.72
C ARG A 683 -14.71 -21.46 -10.37
N LYS A 684 -14.96 -22.52 -9.60
CA LYS A 684 -15.85 -23.61 -10.01
C LYS A 684 -17.29 -23.11 -10.05
N ALA A 685 -18.18 -23.88 -10.69
CA ALA A 685 -19.61 -23.59 -10.70
C ALA A 685 -20.21 -23.45 -9.28
N ILE A 686 -19.66 -24.19 -8.33
CA ILE A 686 -19.88 -24.06 -6.89
C ILE A 686 -18.49 -23.99 -6.24
N ASP A 687 -18.17 -22.88 -5.56
CA ASP A 687 -16.86 -22.65 -4.96
C ASP A 687 -16.99 -21.98 -3.59
N ALA A 688 -15.93 -22.00 -2.80
CA ALA A 688 -15.90 -21.32 -1.51
C ALA A 688 -16.10 -19.80 -1.70
N VAL A 689 -16.79 -19.19 -0.74
CA VAL A 689 -16.95 -17.74 -0.68
C VAL A 689 -15.72 -17.05 -0.09
N GLY A 690 -15.63 -15.74 -0.27
CA GLY A 690 -14.48 -14.93 0.12
C GLY A 690 -13.38 -14.94 -0.94
N ALA A 691 -12.31 -14.23 -0.62
CA ALA A 691 -11.10 -14.21 -1.43
C ALA A 691 -10.36 -15.54 -1.24
N LEU A 692 -10.11 -16.25 -2.34
CA LEU A 692 -9.37 -17.52 -2.32
C LEU A 692 -7.90 -17.24 -2.59
N GLY A 693 -7.02 -17.82 -1.77
CA GLY A 693 -5.59 -17.85 -2.05
C GLY A 693 -4.76 -18.22 -0.83
N THR A 694 -3.63 -18.88 -1.07
CA THR A 694 -2.65 -19.22 -0.05
C THR A 694 -1.96 -17.94 0.44
N GLY A 695 -2.10 -17.63 1.72
CA GLY A 695 -1.57 -16.40 2.31
C GLY A 695 -0.07 -16.42 2.63
N SER A 696 0.70 -17.36 2.11
CA SER A 696 2.16 -17.40 2.37
C SER A 696 2.93 -16.67 1.27
N ILE A 697 2.90 -15.35 1.28
CA ILE A 697 4.02 -14.60 0.72
C ILE A 697 5.01 -14.44 1.88
N SER A 698 6.07 -15.24 1.88
CA SER A 698 7.22 -15.02 2.74
C SER A 698 7.79 -13.65 2.38
N VAL A 699 7.45 -12.62 3.16
CA VAL A 699 8.11 -11.32 3.06
C VAL A 699 9.53 -11.53 3.56
N THR A 700 10.48 -11.58 2.62
CA THR A 700 11.89 -11.46 2.95
C THR A 700 12.07 -10.05 3.50
N ALA A 701 12.35 -9.89 4.80
CA ALA A 701 12.67 -8.59 5.36
C ALA A 701 13.90 -8.04 4.61
N PHE A 702 13.69 -7.08 3.72
CA PHE A 702 14.77 -6.36 3.06
C PHE A 702 15.27 -5.33 4.07
N VAL A 703 16.23 -5.72 4.91
CA VAL A 703 16.88 -4.78 5.82
C VAL A 703 17.81 -3.90 4.98
N VAL A 704 17.35 -2.70 4.63
CA VAL A 704 18.23 -1.62 4.17
C VAL A 704 19.05 -1.20 5.40
N PRO A 705 20.37 -1.42 5.43
CA PRO A 705 21.16 -0.97 6.56
C PRO A 705 21.17 0.57 6.57
N PRO A 706 20.95 1.23 7.71
CA PRO A 706 21.17 2.67 7.79
C PRO A 706 22.64 2.99 7.50
N PRO A 707 22.96 4.14 6.86
CA PRO A 707 24.33 4.56 6.64
C PRO A 707 24.95 4.98 7.98
N LYS A 708 25.72 4.09 8.61
CA LYS A 708 26.65 4.45 9.69
C LYS A 708 28.08 4.18 9.25
N THR A 709 28.97 5.10 9.60
CA THR A 709 30.39 5.14 9.23
C THR A 709 31.30 4.24 10.07
N GLN A 710 30.77 3.45 11.01
CA GLN A 710 31.54 2.46 11.75
C GLN A 710 30.62 1.36 12.27
N TRP A 711 30.95 0.13 11.92
CA TRP A 711 30.26 -1.07 12.40
C TRP A 711 31.10 -1.71 13.49
N ASP A 712 30.50 -1.91 14.67
CA ASP A 712 30.91 -2.98 15.58
C ASP A 712 29.95 -4.16 15.33
N PHE A 713 30.45 -5.25 14.74
CA PHE A 713 29.63 -6.36 14.22
C PHE A 713 29.34 -7.43 15.29
N SER A 714 29.17 -7.04 16.56
CA SER A 714 28.87 -7.97 17.66
C SER A 714 27.42 -8.49 17.69
N ASP A 715 26.44 -7.75 17.14
CA ASP A 715 25.03 -7.91 17.54
C ASP A 715 24.01 -8.23 16.42
N PHE A 716 24.41 -8.95 15.36
CA PHE A 716 23.42 -9.46 14.40
C PHE A 716 22.71 -10.72 14.94
N THR A 717 21.47 -10.57 15.40
CA THR A 717 20.59 -11.69 15.80
C THR A 717 19.35 -11.74 14.91
N ALA A 718 19.17 -12.81 14.14
CA ALA A 718 17.92 -13.09 13.43
C ALA A 718 17.11 -14.15 14.21
N GLN A 719 15.87 -13.82 14.57
CA GLN A 719 14.94 -14.74 15.25
C GLN A 719 13.85 -15.17 14.26
N VAL A 720 13.74 -16.49 14.01
CA VAL A 720 12.70 -17.06 13.14
C VAL A 720 11.77 -17.91 14.00
N SER A 721 10.52 -17.47 14.17
CA SER A 721 9.46 -18.23 14.87
C SER A 721 8.39 -18.70 13.88
N GLY A 722 8.18 -20.01 13.77
CA GLY A 722 7.08 -20.59 12.98
C GLY A 722 7.44 -21.89 12.25
N THR A 723 6.45 -22.57 11.67
CA THR A 723 6.59 -23.82 10.89
C THR A 723 6.87 -23.60 9.40
N GLY A 724 7.43 -22.44 9.03
CA GLY A 724 7.68 -22.05 7.63
C GLY A 724 9.15 -22.14 7.20
N MET A 725 9.39 -22.13 5.90
CA MET A 725 10.74 -21.91 5.34
C MET A 725 11.10 -20.43 5.41
N ALA A 726 12.22 -20.10 6.05
CA ALA A 726 12.87 -18.79 5.92
C ALA A 726 13.92 -18.87 4.79
N ARG A 727 13.85 -17.93 3.84
CA ARG A 727 14.80 -17.78 2.73
C ARG A 727 15.60 -16.50 2.97
N ILE A 728 16.93 -16.62 3.06
CA ILE A 728 17.84 -15.48 3.18
C ILE A 728 18.67 -15.42 1.89
N GLU A 729 18.57 -14.31 1.17
CA GLU A 729 19.39 -14.01 -0.01
C GLU A 729 20.31 -12.83 0.32
N SER A 730 21.63 -13.03 0.27
CA SER A 730 22.60 -11.94 0.37
C SER A 730 23.88 -12.28 -0.38
N SER A 731 24.36 -11.37 -1.22
CA SER A 731 25.66 -11.42 -1.90
C SER A 731 26.83 -10.99 -0.98
N THR A 732 26.58 -10.65 0.28
CA THR A 732 27.55 -10.15 1.27
C THR A 732 27.29 -10.72 2.66
N LEU A 733 27.26 -12.06 2.80
CA LEU A 733 27.32 -12.72 4.12
C LEU A 733 28.76 -12.71 4.64
N ALA A 734 29.22 -11.56 5.14
CA ALA A 734 30.60 -11.42 5.66
C ALA A 734 30.78 -11.82 7.13
N ARG A 735 29.71 -11.95 7.94
CA ARG A 735 29.68 -12.58 9.29
C ARG A 735 28.29 -12.41 9.89
N ALA A 736 27.51 -13.48 10.02
CA ALA A 736 26.35 -13.51 10.92
C ALA A 736 26.73 -14.33 12.15
N ASN A 737 26.69 -13.73 13.34
CA ASN A 737 27.12 -14.40 14.58
C ASN A 737 26.01 -15.28 15.18
N ARG A 738 24.72 -14.99 14.96
CA ARG A 738 23.63 -15.73 15.63
C ARG A 738 22.33 -15.77 14.83
N ILE A 739 21.83 -16.98 14.58
CA ILE A 739 20.46 -17.25 14.09
C ILE A 739 19.81 -18.23 15.06
N ASN A 740 18.66 -17.87 15.63
CA ASN A 740 17.87 -18.74 16.51
C ASN A 740 16.58 -19.17 15.79
N SER A 741 16.35 -20.47 15.62
CA SER A 741 15.03 -21.03 15.30
C SER A 741 14.47 -21.77 16.50
N THR A 742 13.19 -21.55 16.82
CA THR A 742 12.53 -22.14 18.01
C THR A 742 11.45 -23.18 17.69
N ASN A 743 11.38 -23.73 16.47
CA ASN A 743 10.49 -24.82 16.07
C ASN A 743 11.06 -25.58 14.85
N ALA A 744 10.46 -26.71 14.47
CA ALA A 744 10.87 -27.64 13.39
C ALA A 744 10.90 -27.07 11.95
N GLY A 745 11.23 -25.79 11.77
CA GLY A 745 11.39 -25.14 10.48
C GLY A 745 12.71 -25.52 9.79
N VAL A 746 12.68 -25.53 8.46
CA VAL A 746 13.85 -25.70 7.60
C VAL A 746 14.34 -24.31 7.19
N LEU A 747 15.58 -23.97 7.51
CA LEU A 747 16.27 -22.78 7.03
C LEU A 747 16.85 -23.07 5.63
N ALA A 748 16.50 -22.24 4.65
CA ALA A 748 17.05 -22.31 3.30
C ALA A 748 17.98 -21.12 3.05
N LEU A 749 19.27 -21.41 2.82
CA LEU A 749 20.28 -20.41 2.51
C LEU A 749 20.63 -20.51 1.02
N GLN A 750 20.51 -19.41 0.29
CA GLN A 750 20.95 -19.34 -1.10
C GLN A 750 22.39 -18.83 -1.15
N LEU A 751 23.30 -19.67 -1.61
CA LEU A 751 24.73 -19.41 -1.60
C LEU A 751 25.21 -19.25 -3.04
N ALA A 752 26.13 -18.30 -3.27
CA ALA A 752 26.82 -18.17 -4.54
C ALA A 752 27.85 -19.31 -4.74
N ALA A 753 28.51 -19.36 -5.89
CA ALA A 753 29.68 -20.21 -6.05
C ALA A 753 30.80 -19.74 -5.11
N GLY A 754 31.42 -20.65 -4.36
CA GLY A 754 32.40 -20.28 -3.33
C GLY A 754 32.66 -21.41 -2.32
N THR A 755 33.66 -21.21 -1.45
CA THR A 755 33.96 -22.13 -0.34
C THR A 755 33.44 -21.56 0.97
N TYR A 756 32.63 -22.33 1.66
CA TYR A 756 31.93 -21.93 2.88
C TYR A 756 32.30 -22.86 4.03
N ARG A 757 32.51 -22.28 5.21
CA ARG A 757 32.60 -23.02 6.47
C ARG A 757 31.33 -22.77 7.27
N VAL A 758 30.67 -23.86 7.66
CA VAL A 758 29.43 -23.84 8.43
C VAL A 758 29.65 -24.55 9.75
N ARG A 759 29.37 -23.85 10.85
CA ARG A 759 29.29 -24.43 12.19
C ARG A 759 27.83 -24.39 12.67
N CYS A 760 27.20 -25.54 12.93
CA CYS A 760 25.94 -25.60 13.70
C CYS A 760 26.21 -26.21 15.07
N ALA A 761 25.70 -25.59 16.13
CA ALA A 761 25.71 -26.16 17.49
C ALA A 761 24.27 -26.26 18.02
N LEU A 762 23.91 -27.38 18.63
CA LEU A 762 22.66 -27.53 19.38
C LEU A 762 22.83 -26.91 20.76
N ALA A 763 21.99 -25.94 21.12
CA ALA A 763 22.16 -25.19 22.37
C ALA A 763 21.46 -25.84 23.58
N GLU A 764 20.38 -26.59 23.39
CA GLU A 764 19.65 -27.27 24.49
C GLU A 764 19.08 -28.62 24.02
N TRP A 765 19.32 -29.70 24.78
CA TRP A 765 19.03 -31.08 24.36
C TRP A 765 18.44 -31.93 25.49
N THR A 766 17.32 -32.62 25.22
CA THR A 766 16.73 -33.64 26.12
C THR A 766 16.30 -34.95 25.42
N GLY A 767 16.70 -35.22 24.17
CA GLY A 767 16.35 -36.49 23.49
C GLY A 767 17.05 -36.75 22.15
N ASN A 768 17.04 -37.99 21.66
CA ASN A 768 17.83 -38.57 20.53
C ASN A 768 17.66 -37.96 19.11
N GLY A 769 17.58 -36.64 18.93
CA GLY A 769 17.54 -35.97 17.62
C GLY A 769 18.92 -35.67 17.02
N ALA A 770 19.01 -35.67 15.68
CA ALA A 770 20.17 -35.29 14.87
C ALA A 770 19.92 -33.98 14.09
N VAL A 771 20.98 -33.25 13.70
CA VAL A 771 20.88 -32.12 12.76
C VAL A 771 20.94 -32.67 11.33
N GLN A 772 20.02 -32.25 10.46
CA GLN A 772 20.05 -32.59 9.04
C GLN A 772 20.62 -31.43 8.21
N MET A 773 21.72 -31.69 7.49
CA MET A 773 22.23 -30.78 6.45
C MET A 773 22.01 -31.41 5.08
N ARG A 774 21.43 -30.66 4.13
CA ARG A 774 21.21 -31.13 2.76
C ARG A 774 21.55 -30.05 1.74
N LEU A 775 22.42 -30.37 0.78
CA LEU A 775 22.61 -29.59 -0.44
C LEU A 775 21.66 -30.10 -1.54
N ARG A 776 21.11 -29.19 -2.35
CA ARG A 776 20.28 -29.58 -3.50
C ARG A 776 21.13 -30.11 -4.66
N ARG A 777 22.32 -29.54 -4.89
CA ARG A 777 23.28 -29.91 -5.95
C ARG A 777 24.72 -29.58 -5.53
N GLY A 778 25.49 -30.59 -5.13
CA GLY A 778 26.92 -30.43 -4.82
C GLY A 778 27.50 -31.60 -4.03
N THR A 779 28.83 -31.63 -3.91
CA THR A 779 29.56 -32.63 -3.10
C THR A 779 30.05 -31.94 -1.83
N LEU A 780 29.61 -32.42 -0.66
CA LEU A 780 30.15 -32.02 0.64
C LEU A 780 31.35 -32.91 0.97
N ALA A 781 32.50 -32.32 1.32
CA ALA A 781 33.61 -33.09 1.86
C ALA A 781 33.18 -33.66 3.22
N ALA A 782 33.32 -34.98 3.41
CA ALA A 782 32.92 -35.62 4.65
C ALA A 782 33.73 -35.07 5.84
N PRO A 783 33.11 -34.76 6.99
CA PRO A 783 33.86 -34.61 8.24
C PRO A 783 34.61 -35.91 8.55
N THR A 784 35.68 -35.84 9.33
CA THR A 784 36.69 -36.91 9.58
C THR A 784 36.15 -38.22 10.19
N SER A 785 34.84 -38.40 10.30
CA SER A 785 34.20 -39.68 10.57
C SER A 785 32.78 -39.67 10.01
N ILE A 786 32.48 -40.61 9.09
CA ILE A 786 31.16 -41.10 8.60
C ILE A 786 31.10 -41.12 7.05
N THR A 787 30.78 -42.29 6.50
CA THR A 787 30.71 -42.60 5.05
C THR A 787 29.25 -42.58 4.56
N THR A 788 28.95 -41.97 3.41
CA THR A 788 27.68 -42.19 2.68
C THR A 788 27.87 -42.21 1.15
N THR A 789 27.01 -42.99 0.49
CA THR A 789 26.97 -43.25 -0.96
C THR A 789 25.77 -42.54 -1.63
N THR A 790 26.03 -41.94 -2.79
CA THR A 790 25.12 -41.46 -3.87
C THR A 790 24.32 -40.14 -3.69
N GLY A 791 24.61 -39.18 -4.59
CA GLY A 791 23.64 -38.29 -5.27
C GLY A 791 23.12 -37.03 -4.57
N ALA A 792 22.90 -37.06 -3.25
CA ALA A 792 22.56 -35.89 -2.44
C ALA A 792 23.14 -36.11 -1.04
N ALA A 793 24.13 -35.29 -0.65
CA ALA A 793 24.78 -35.49 0.64
C ALA A 793 23.84 -35.02 1.76
N THR A 794 23.28 -35.99 2.49
CA THR A 794 22.49 -35.74 3.71
C THR A 794 23.34 -36.18 4.89
N TYR A 795 23.65 -35.25 5.80
CA TYR A 795 24.41 -35.57 7.02
C TYR A 795 23.49 -35.52 8.23
N PHE A 796 23.64 -36.52 9.10
CA PHE A 796 23.05 -36.57 10.44
C PHE A 796 24.18 -36.52 11.45
N ALA A 797 24.14 -35.56 12.37
CA ALA A 797 25.12 -35.46 13.44
C ALA A 797 24.44 -35.09 14.76
N THR A 798 24.94 -35.68 15.84
CA THR A 798 24.63 -35.32 17.22
C THR A 798 25.76 -34.42 17.75
N GLY A 799 25.43 -33.20 18.21
CA GLY A 799 26.41 -32.22 18.72
C GLY A 799 26.76 -31.09 17.74
N THR A 800 27.94 -30.47 17.91
CA THR A 800 28.42 -29.39 17.04
C THR A 800 28.95 -29.96 15.72
N VAL A 801 28.37 -29.53 14.61
CA VAL A 801 28.85 -29.84 13.25
C VAL A 801 29.71 -28.68 12.77
N ASP A 802 30.95 -28.96 12.36
CA ASP A 802 31.82 -28.00 11.67
C ASP A 802 32.19 -28.61 10.31
N ALA A 803 31.64 -28.05 9.23
CA ALA A 803 31.76 -28.59 7.88
C ALA A 803 32.24 -27.50 6.91
N THR A 804 33.05 -27.90 5.93
CA THR A 804 33.48 -27.03 4.83
C THR A 804 32.99 -27.63 3.51
N PHE A 805 32.39 -26.82 2.65
CA PHE A 805 31.99 -27.25 1.31
C PHE A 805 32.25 -26.17 0.27
N THR A 806 32.43 -26.60 -0.97
CA THR A 806 32.65 -25.72 -2.12
C THR A 806 31.51 -25.89 -3.11
N LEU A 807 30.89 -24.78 -3.50
CA LEU A 807 29.85 -24.73 -4.53
C LEU A 807 30.46 -24.28 -5.86
N ALA A 808 30.34 -25.10 -6.89
CA ALA A 808 30.80 -24.76 -8.25
C ALA A 808 29.83 -23.83 -9.01
N ALA A 809 28.59 -23.71 -8.53
CA ALA A 809 27.54 -22.82 -9.03
C ALA A 809 26.61 -22.43 -7.87
N PRO A 810 25.84 -21.34 -7.97
CA PRO A 810 24.88 -20.97 -6.93
C PRO A 810 23.91 -22.11 -6.61
N ASP A 811 23.70 -22.41 -5.32
CA ASP A 811 22.82 -23.49 -4.87
C ASP A 811 22.14 -23.17 -3.52
N THR A 812 21.17 -23.99 -3.12
CA THR A 812 20.45 -23.85 -1.85
C THR A 812 20.96 -24.87 -0.82
N LEU A 813 21.46 -24.37 0.31
CA LEU A 813 21.72 -25.17 1.52
C LEU A 813 20.46 -25.20 2.39
N LEU A 814 19.97 -26.40 2.70
CA LEU A 814 18.86 -26.63 3.61
C LEU A 814 19.38 -27.13 4.96
N LEU A 815 18.96 -26.47 6.04
CA LEU A 815 19.32 -26.81 7.42
C LEU A 815 18.04 -27.00 8.22
N GLY A 816 17.88 -28.15 8.87
CA GLY A 816 16.71 -28.41 9.71
C GLY A 816 16.99 -29.42 10.82
N PRO A 817 16.24 -29.36 11.93
CA PRO A 817 16.31 -30.39 12.95
C PRO A 817 15.66 -31.69 12.44
N SER A 818 16.22 -32.85 12.78
CA SER A 818 15.48 -34.11 12.63
C SER A 818 14.44 -34.17 13.74
N THR A 819 13.18 -33.86 13.39
CA THR A 819 11.91 -34.06 14.14
C THR A 819 11.78 -33.63 15.61
N ASP A 820 12.84 -33.42 16.41
CA ASP A 820 12.76 -33.31 17.88
C ASP A 820 13.71 -32.25 18.54
N ALA A 821 14.40 -31.39 17.78
CA ALA A 821 15.28 -30.38 18.38
C ALA A 821 14.61 -29.00 18.53
N ARG A 822 14.82 -28.36 19.70
CA ARG A 822 14.21 -27.08 20.08
C ARG A 822 15.00 -25.83 19.64
N SER A 823 16.29 -25.96 19.33
CA SER A 823 17.14 -24.87 18.80
C SER A 823 18.43 -25.37 18.12
N CYS A 824 18.82 -24.79 16.97
CA CYS A 824 20.20 -24.84 16.42
C CYS A 824 20.75 -23.42 16.35
N GLN A 825 22.02 -23.25 16.73
CA GLN A 825 22.82 -22.06 16.49
C GLN A 825 23.62 -22.26 15.22
N LEU A 826 23.60 -21.28 14.31
CA LEU A 826 24.35 -21.31 13.05
C LEU A 826 25.38 -20.18 12.98
N THR A 827 26.61 -20.52 12.62
CA THR A 827 27.64 -19.56 12.19
C THR A 827 28.12 -19.93 10.79
N VAL A 828 28.02 -18.99 9.85
CA VAL A 828 28.52 -19.14 8.48
C VAL A 828 29.66 -18.15 8.27
N GLY A 829 30.84 -18.66 7.91
CA GLY A 829 32.00 -17.84 7.58
C GLY A 829 32.56 -18.21 6.20
N THR A 830 33.14 -17.23 5.50
CA THR A 830 34.01 -17.49 4.36
C THR A 830 35.33 -18.05 4.90
N ALA A 831 35.82 -19.16 4.32
CA ALA A 831 37.11 -19.71 4.72
C ALA A 831 38.21 -18.69 4.40
N PRO A 832 39.12 -18.35 5.34
CA PRO A 832 40.26 -17.51 5.01
C PRO A 832 41.13 -18.24 3.97
N LEU A 833 41.31 -17.63 2.80
CA LEU A 833 42.34 -18.00 1.85
C LEU A 833 43.69 -17.62 2.46
N VAL A 834 44.36 -18.61 3.06
CA VAL A 834 45.79 -18.61 3.42
C VAL A 834 46.18 -17.61 4.54
N GLU A 835 46.30 -18.11 5.77
CA GLU A 835 47.25 -17.55 6.73
C GLU A 835 48.66 -17.64 6.12
N LYS A 836 49.22 -16.49 5.75
CA LYS A 836 50.65 -16.39 5.46
C LYS A 836 51.35 -16.31 6.81
N ILE A 837 51.96 -17.42 7.21
CA ILE A 837 52.88 -17.50 8.35
C ILE A 837 54.01 -16.48 8.13
N GLY A 838 54.19 -15.58 9.09
CA GLY A 838 55.17 -14.52 9.14
C GLY A 838 54.79 -13.49 10.19
#